data_AF-A0A5Q5AA07-F1
#
_entry.id   AF-A0A5Q5AA07-F1
#
_cell.length_a   1.000
_cell.length_b   1.000
_cell.length_c   1.000
_cell.angle_alpha   90.00
_cell.angle_beta   90.00
_cell.angle_gamma   90.00
#
_symmetry.space_group_name_H-M   'P 1'
#
loop_
_entity.id
_entity.type
_entity.pdbx_description
1 polymer ?
#
loop_
_entity_poly.entity_id
_entity_poly.type
_entity_poly.pdbx_seq_one_letter_code
_entity_poly.pdbx_strand_id
1 'polypeptide(L)'
;MKRHLNTCYRLVWNHITGAFVVASELARARGKRGGVAVALSLAAVTSLPVLAADIVVHPCETVNGGTLVNHDNQFVSGTADGVTVSTGLELGPDSDENTGGQWIKAGGTGRNTTVTANGRQIVQAGGTASDTVIRDGGGQSLNGLAVNTTLDNRGEQWVHGGGKAAGTIINQDGYQTIKHGGLATGTIVNTGAEGGPESENVSSGQMVGGTAESTTINKNGRQVIWSSGMARDTLIYAGGDQTVHGEAHNTRLEGGNQYVHNGGTATETLINRDGWQVIKEGGTAAHTTINQKGKLQVNAGGKASDVTQNTGGALVTSTAATVTGTNRLGAFSVVAGKADNVVLENGGRLDVLSGHTATNTRVDDGGTLDIRNGGAATTVSMGNGGVLLADSGAAVSGTRSDGKAFSIGGGQADALMLEKGSSFTLNAGDTATDTTVNGGLFTARGGTLAGTTTLNNGATLTLSGKTVNNDTLTIREGDALLQGGALTGNGSVEKSGSGTLTVSNTTLTQKAVNLNEGTLTLNDSTVTTDVIAQRGTALKLTGSTVLNGAIDPTNVTLTSGATWNIPDNATVQSVVDDLSHAGQIHFTSARTGKFVPTTLQVKNLNGQNGTISLRVRPDMAQNNADRLVIDGGRATGKTILNLVNAGNSGTGLATTGKGIQVVEAINGATTEEGAFVQGNMLQAGAFNYTLNRDSDESWYLRSENAYRAEVPLYASMLTQAMDYDRILAGSRSHQTGVNGENNSVRLSIQGGHLGHDNNGGIVRGATPESSGSYGFVRLEGDLLRTEVAGMSLTTGVYGAAGHSSVDVKDDDGSRAGTVRDDAGSLGGYLTRPPACGLTLWHREPATA
;
A
#
# COMPACT_ATOMS: atom_id res chain seq x y z
N MET A 1 5.74 12.76 16.14
CA MET A 1 4.71 12.47 17.17
C MET A 1 4.60 13.66 18.11
N LYS A 2 3.40 14.22 18.29
CA LYS A 2 3.08 15.18 19.36
C LYS A 2 3.19 14.46 20.72
N ARG A 3 3.75 15.14 21.71
CA ARG A 3 3.45 14.90 23.14
C ARG A 3 2.27 15.81 23.51
N HIS A 4 1.31 15.23 24.23
CA HIS A 4 0.19 15.91 24.86
C HIS A 4 0.64 17.07 25.76
N LEU A 5 -0.21 18.08 25.92
CA LEU A 5 -0.76 18.50 27.22
C LEU A 5 -1.86 19.56 27.05
N ASN A 6 -3.00 19.29 27.69
CA ASN A 6 -4.11 20.21 27.94
C ASN A 6 -3.65 21.41 28.76
N THR A 7 -4.22 22.61 28.52
CA THR A 7 -4.62 23.54 29.61
C THR A 7 -5.54 24.66 29.09
N CYS A 8 -6.52 25.00 29.93
CA CYS A 8 -7.72 25.79 29.66
C CYS A 8 -7.46 27.30 29.52
N TYR A 9 -8.32 28.01 28.76
CA TYR A 9 -8.32 29.48 28.65
C TYR A 9 -9.65 30.06 29.17
N ARG A 10 -9.61 31.24 29.83
CA ARG A 10 -10.80 32.01 30.21
C ARG A 10 -10.87 33.30 29.41
N LEU A 11 -12.04 33.56 28.82
CA LEU A 11 -12.38 34.83 28.16
C LEU A 11 -12.86 35.83 29.22
N VAL A 12 -12.24 37.01 29.27
CA VAL A 12 -12.63 38.09 30.19
C VAL A 12 -12.96 39.34 29.38
N TRP A 13 -14.09 39.95 29.71
CA TRP A 13 -14.58 41.17 29.08
C TRP A 13 -13.73 42.38 29.52
N ASN A 14 -13.09 43.06 28.57
CA ASN A 14 -12.29 44.24 28.86
C ASN A 14 -13.11 45.51 28.60
N HIS A 15 -13.55 46.17 29.67
CA HIS A 15 -14.39 47.36 29.60
C HIS A 15 -13.73 48.60 28.98
N ILE A 16 -12.41 48.63 28.82
CA ILE A 16 -11.70 49.77 28.20
C ILE A 16 -11.62 49.60 26.68
N THR A 17 -11.55 48.37 26.18
CA THR A 17 -11.44 48.08 24.72
C THR A 17 -12.73 47.54 24.11
N GLY A 18 -13.74 47.22 24.90
CA GLY A 18 -15.06 46.78 24.44
C GLY A 18 -15.08 45.39 23.80
N ALA A 19 -14.11 44.53 24.13
CA ALA A 19 -13.98 43.19 23.56
C ALA A 19 -13.57 42.14 24.60
N PHE A 20 -13.89 40.87 24.31
CA PHE A 20 -13.41 39.72 25.09
C PHE A 20 -11.97 39.38 24.70
N VAL A 21 -11.07 39.33 25.68
CA VAL A 21 -9.65 39.01 25.47
C VAL A 21 -9.32 37.66 26.09
N VAL A 22 -8.52 36.85 25.41
CA VAL A 22 -8.01 35.56 25.90
C VAL A 22 -6.80 35.82 26.80
N ALA A 23 -6.90 35.49 28.09
CA ALA A 23 -5.79 35.59 29.04
C ALA A 23 -5.24 34.19 29.39
N SER A 24 -3.91 34.03 29.29
CA SER A 24 -3.17 32.85 29.75
C SER A 24 -2.49 33.16 31.09
N GLU A 25 -2.66 32.28 32.10
CA GLU A 25 -2.03 32.38 33.42
C GLU A 25 -0.51 32.13 33.35
N LEU A 26 0.31 33.17 33.15
CA LEU A 26 1.59 33.39 33.86
C LEU A 26 2.27 34.69 33.37
N ALA A 27 1.98 35.82 34.03
CA ALA A 27 2.85 37.00 33.99
C ALA A 27 2.70 37.81 35.29
N ARG A 28 3.86 38.17 35.86
CA ARG A 28 4.14 38.55 37.26
C ARG A 28 3.49 39.86 37.72
N ALA A 29 3.05 39.90 38.98
CA ALA A 29 2.80 41.14 39.70
C ALA A 29 4.00 41.53 40.59
N ARG A 30 4.56 42.72 40.35
CA ARG A 30 5.39 43.47 41.31
C ARG A 30 4.48 44.19 42.30
N GLY A 31 4.74 44.05 43.59
CA GLY A 31 4.12 44.87 44.63
C GLY A 31 5.16 45.30 45.67
N LYS A 32 5.35 46.62 45.82
CA LYS A 32 6.22 47.27 46.81
C LYS A 32 5.33 47.96 47.86
N ARG A 33 5.59 47.70 49.15
CA ARG A 33 5.76 48.65 50.29
C ARG A 33 5.18 48.14 51.62
N GLY A 34 6.03 48.18 52.66
CA GLY A 34 5.70 48.90 53.90
C GLY A 34 5.62 48.12 55.23
N GLY A 35 6.75 48.02 55.96
CA GLY A 35 6.81 48.54 57.35
C GLY A 35 6.75 47.59 58.57
N VAL A 36 7.90 47.54 59.26
CA VAL A 36 8.10 47.55 60.73
C VAL A 36 8.26 46.21 61.50
N ALA A 37 9.54 45.90 61.74
CA ALA A 37 10.25 45.51 62.98
C ALA A 37 9.69 44.44 63.94
N VAL A 38 10.53 43.45 64.30
CA VAL A 38 11.23 43.36 65.61
C VAL A 38 12.50 42.51 65.44
N ALA A 39 13.54 42.92 66.18
CA ALA A 39 14.94 42.49 66.17
C ALA A 39 15.23 41.04 66.59
N LEU A 40 16.40 40.50 66.19
CA LEU A 40 17.39 39.97 67.14
C LEU A 40 18.77 39.70 66.48
N SER A 41 19.79 40.41 67.01
CA SER A 41 21.22 40.10 67.15
C SER A 41 22.16 39.84 65.94
N LEU A 42 22.98 40.88 65.67
CA LEU A 42 24.44 40.93 65.85
C LEU A 42 25.36 39.93 65.09
N ALA A 43 25.94 40.37 63.97
CA ALA A 43 27.40 40.56 63.81
C ALA A 43 27.71 41.02 62.37
N ALA A 44 27.99 42.31 62.22
CA ALA A 44 28.65 42.83 61.04
C ALA A 44 30.16 42.53 61.17
N VAL A 45 30.72 41.81 60.20
CA VAL A 45 32.13 41.97 59.82
C VAL A 45 32.13 42.29 58.35
N THR A 46 32.14 43.58 58.03
CA THR A 46 32.66 44.07 56.75
C THR A 46 34.17 43.84 56.79
N SER A 47 34.64 42.71 56.27
CA SER A 47 36.06 42.61 55.92
C SER A 47 36.27 43.44 54.66
N LEU A 48 37.07 44.49 54.82
CA LEU A 48 37.80 45.18 53.76
C LEU A 48 38.41 44.17 52.77
N PRO A 49 38.72 44.55 51.51
CA PRO A 49 39.53 43.70 50.65
C PRO A 49 40.89 43.52 51.34
N VAL A 50 41.10 42.36 51.95
CA VAL A 50 42.45 41.91 52.25
C VAL A 50 43.05 41.64 50.88
N LEU A 51 44.08 42.41 50.51
CA LEU A 51 45.00 42.03 49.45
C LEU A 51 45.46 40.61 49.78
N ALA A 52 44.98 39.62 49.03
CA ALA A 52 45.47 38.25 49.11
C ALA A 52 47.00 38.33 48.96
N ALA A 53 47.73 37.93 50.00
CA ALA A 53 49.17 37.86 49.90
C ALA A 53 49.51 36.71 48.93
N ASP A 54 50.16 37.03 47.82
CA ASP A 54 50.60 36.02 46.86
C ASP A 54 51.45 34.96 47.56
N ILE A 55 51.11 33.69 47.40
CA ILE A 55 51.89 32.57 47.93
C ILE A 55 53.03 32.31 46.95
N VAL A 56 54.28 32.42 47.39
CA VAL A 56 55.46 32.14 46.56
C VAL A 56 56.11 30.85 47.03
N VAL A 57 56.32 29.91 46.11
CA VAL A 57 57.09 28.68 46.35
C VAL A 57 58.42 28.82 45.64
N HIS A 58 59.49 28.99 46.41
CA HIS A 58 60.83 29.26 45.89
C HIS A 58 61.47 28.00 45.27
N PRO A 59 62.53 28.14 44.45
CA PRO A 59 63.28 27.00 43.95
C PRO A 59 63.74 26.07 45.09
N CYS A 60 63.67 24.75 44.88
CA CYS A 60 63.95 23.70 45.88
C CYS A 60 62.99 23.65 47.09
N GLU A 61 62.01 24.55 47.18
CA GLU A 61 60.94 24.46 48.18
C GLU A 61 59.87 23.48 47.70
N THR A 62 59.27 22.73 48.64
CA THR A 62 58.11 21.88 48.37
C THR A 62 56.99 22.21 49.35
N VAL A 63 55.84 22.60 48.82
CA VAL A 63 54.61 22.82 49.60
C VAL A 63 53.59 21.75 49.27
N ASN A 64 52.81 21.32 50.26
CA ASN A 64 51.79 20.27 50.13
C ASN A 64 50.41 20.81 50.52
N GLY A 65 49.40 20.52 49.70
CA GLY A 65 48.02 20.90 49.92
C GLY A 65 47.74 22.40 49.80
N GLY A 66 46.60 22.82 50.33
CA GLY A 66 46.10 24.19 50.26
C GLY A 66 45.05 24.39 49.16
N THR A 67 44.20 25.40 49.35
CA THR A 67 43.14 25.76 48.41
C THR A 67 43.26 27.24 48.04
N LEU A 68 43.35 27.55 46.75
CA LEU A 68 43.34 28.93 46.24
C LEU A 68 41.90 29.35 45.95
N VAL A 69 41.46 30.49 46.51
CA VAL A 69 40.11 31.05 46.35
C VAL A 69 40.19 32.57 46.17
N ASN A 70 39.08 33.26 45.87
CA ASN A 70 38.98 34.73 45.95
C ASN A 70 40.11 35.53 45.26
N HIS A 71 40.53 35.09 44.07
CA HIS A 71 41.63 35.66 43.28
C HIS A 71 43.04 35.51 43.88
N ASP A 72 43.24 34.59 44.83
CA ASP A 72 44.55 34.22 45.36
C ASP A 72 45.50 33.76 44.23
N ASN A 73 46.76 34.22 44.25
CA ASN A 73 47.81 33.69 43.38
C ASN A 73 48.78 32.80 44.16
N GLN A 74 49.20 31.71 43.53
CA GLN A 74 50.37 30.95 43.93
C GLN A 74 51.42 30.94 42.81
N PHE A 75 52.59 31.52 43.03
CA PHE A 75 53.71 31.50 42.09
C PHE A 75 54.71 30.41 42.45
N VAL A 76 54.80 29.37 41.62
CA VAL A 76 55.59 28.18 41.90
C VAL A 76 56.86 28.15 41.04
N SER A 77 58.02 28.31 41.69
CA SER A 77 59.36 28.06 41.11
C SER A 77 60.05 26.82 41.72
N GLY A 78 59.51 26.28 42.83
CA GLY A 78 59.86 24.98 43.42
C GLY A 78 58.85 23.89 43.06
N THR A 79 58.32 23.17 44.05
CA THR A 79 57.26 22.15 43.86
C THR A 79 56.03 22.48 44.71
N ALA A 80 54.84 22.46 44.10
CA ALA A 80 53.57 22.52 44.81
C ALA A 80 52.79 21.23 44.54
N ASP A 81 52.53 20.43 45.58
CA ASP A 81 51.89 19.12 45.48
C ASP A 81 50.50 19.12 46.12
N GLY A 82 49.49 18.59 45.43
CA GLY A 82 48.13 18.41 45.96
C GLY A 82 47.32 19.69 46.18
N VAL A 83 47.69 20.79 45.51
CA VAL A 83 46.97 22.07 45.62
C VAL A 83 45.59 21.97 44.94
N THR A 84 44.56 22.45 45.62
CA THR A 84 43.23 22.66 45.01
C THR A 84 43.12 24.10 44.51
N VAL A 85 42.83 24.29 43.22
CA VAL A 85 42.70 25.61 42.60
C VAL A 85 41.23 25.85 42.27
N SER A 86 40.62 26.84 42.95
CA SER A 86 39.20 27.19 42.82
C SER A 86 39.00 28.67 42.48
N THR A 87 40.04 29.32 41.95
CA THR A 87 40.03 30.71 41.49
C THR A 87 40.94 30.92 40.26
N GLY A 88 40.70 32.00 39.50
CA GLY A 88 41.48 32.37 38.32
C GLY A 88 40.75 32.22 36.98
N LEU A 89 39.49 31.75 36.98
CA LEU A 89 38.64 31.54 35.80
C LEU A 89 37.17 31.96 36.04
N GLU A 90 36.90 32.80 37.03
CA GLU A 90 35.54 33.25 37.40
C GLU A 90 34.80 33.94 36.25
N LEU A 91 35.53 34.61 35.35
CA LEU A 91 34.96 35.33 34.20
C LEU A 91 34.90 34.46 32.95
N GLY A 92 35.30 33.19 33.05
CA GLY A 92 35.36 32.24 31.94
C GLY A 92 36.61 32.39 31.06
N PRO A 93 36.85 31.45 30.12
CA PRO A 93 38.08 31.38 29.33
C PRO A 93 38.23 32.46 28.25
N ASP A 94 37.13 33.11 27.87
CA ASP A 94 37.12 34.18 26.86
C ASP A 94 37.46 35.55 27.43
N SER A 95 37.56 35.68 28.76
CA SER A 95 37.94 36.93 29.43
C SER A 95 39.43 36.97 29.77
N ASP A 96 40.08 38.06 29.37
CA ASP A 96 41.45 38.42 29.72
C ASP A 96 41.58 39.14 31.08
N GLU A 97 40.45 39.43 31.74
CA GLU A 97 40.37 40.13 33.03
C GLU A 97 40.38 39.18 34.24
N ASN A 98 40.53 37.87 34.01
CA ASN A 98 40.65 36.90 35.10
C ASN A 98 41.92 37.13 35.94
N THR A 99 41.79 37.06 37.26
CA THR A 99 42.89 37.21 38.23
C THR A 99 42.87 36.07 39.24
N GLY A 100 44.04 35.70 39.77
CA GLY A 100 44.19 34.54 40.65
C GLY A 100 44.63 33.27 39.91
N GLY A 101 44.88 32.21 40.67
CA GLY A 101 45.22 30.88 40.18
C GLY A 101 46.62 30.41 40.54
N GLN A 102 46.96 29.20 40.11
CA GLN A 102 48.27 28.60 40.33
C GLN A 102 49.17 28.81 39.10
N TRP A 103 50.27 29.53 39.27
CA TRP A 103 51.23 29.89 38.23
C TRP A 103 52.49 29.06 38.38
N ILE A 104 52.64 28.01 37.56
CA ILE A 104 53.87 27.21 37.48
C ILE A 104 54.87 27.94 36.58
N LYS A 105 55.88 28.55 37.19
CA LYS A 105 56.93 29.32 36.51
C LYS A 105 58.02 28.40 35.94
N ALA A 106 58.95 28.98 35.19
CA ALA A 106 60.11 28.27 34.66
C ALA A 106 60.89 27.55 35.78
N GLY A 107 61.15 26.24 35.60
CA GLY A 107 61.80 25.37 36.59
C GLY A 107 60.88 24.89 37.72
N GLY A 108 59.68 25.44 37.85
CA GLY A 108 58.69 25.02 38.83
C GLY A 108 57.92 23.76 38.42
N THR A 109 57.41 23.03 39.42
CA THR A 109 56.59 21.83 39.24
C THR A 109 55.28 21.91 40.03
N GLY A 110 54.14 21.78 39.35
CA GLY A 110 52.85 21.50 39.99
C GLY A 110 52.56 20.00 39.92
N ARG A 111 52.29 19.34 41.05
CA ARG A 111 51.95 17.91 41.12
C ARG A 111 50.59 17.71 41.75
N ASN A 112 49.83 16.75 41.24
CA ASN A 112 48.53 16.34 41.80
C ASN A 112 47.55 17.52 42.01
N THR A 113 47.67 18.57 41.20
CA THR A 113 46.81 19.75 41.31
C THR A 113 45.39 19.37 40.92
N THR A 114 44.40 19.72 41.75
CA THR A 114 42.98 19.62 41.40
C THR A 114 42.46 21.00 41.04
N VAL A 115 42.08 21.21 39.78
CA VAL A 115 41.49 22.46 39.29
C VAL A 115 39.98 22.28 39.20
N THR A 116 39.24 23.04 40.01
CA THR A 116 37.77 22.94 40.10
C THR A 116 37.08 24.03 39.26
N ALA A 117 35.75 24.12 39.35
CA ALA A 117 35.01 25.28 38.86
C ALA A 117 35.68 26.60 39.27
N ASN A 118 35.76 27.54 38.32
CA ASN A 118 36.47 28.83 38.41
C ASN A 118 37.98 28.74 38.67
N GLY A 119 38.55 27.54 38.78
CA GLY A 119 39.98 27.34 38.98
C GLY A 119 40.76 27.53 37.69
N ARG A 120 41.92 28.20 37.78
CA ARG A 120 42.87 28.28 36.67
C ARG A 120 44.29 27.92 37.09
N GLN A 121 44.85 26.92 36.42
CA GLN A 121 46.28 26.65 36.47
C GLN A 121 46.97 27.22 35.22
N ILE A 122 48.05 27.97 35.41
CA ILE A 122 48.83 28.57 34.34
C ILE A 122 50.22 27.95 34.38
N VAL A 123 50.54 27.11 33.39
CA VAL A 123 51.85 26.49 33.25
C VAL A 123 52.64 27.30 32.23
N GLN A 124 53.61 28.08 32.69
CA GLN A 124 54.43 28.92 31.84
C GLN A 124 55.52 28.12 31.11
N ALA A 125 56.17 28.73 30.12
CA ALA A 125 57.30 28.13 29.44
C ALA A 125 58.39 27.71 30.45
N GLY A 126 58.88 26.48 30.31
CA GLY A 126 59.84 25.86 31.24
C GLY A 126 59.25 25.35 32.57
N GLY A 127 57.95 25.56 32.84
CA GLY A 127 57.24 24.96 33.97
C GLY A 127 56.69 23.57 33.64
N THR A 128 56.47 22.73 34.66
CA THR A 128 55.92 21.38 34.51
C THR A 128 54.71 21.15 35.41
N ALA A 129 53.61 20.63 34.86
CA ALA A 129 52.49 20.09 35.62
C ALA A 129 52.42 18.57 35.46
N SER A 130 52.15 17.83 36.54
CA SER A 130 52.01 16.36 36.54
C SER A 130 50.74 15.95 37.27
N ASP A 131 50.03 14.98 36.71
CA ASP A 131 48.88 14.32 37.35
C ASP A 131 47.79 15.32 37.77
N THR A 132 47.58 16.34 36.94
CA THR A 132 46.59 17.40 37.17
C THR A 132 45.19 16.88 36.84
N VAL A 133 44.24 17.04 37.75
CA VAL A 133 42.81 16.74 37.51
C VAL A 133 42.07 18.06 37.33
N ILE A 134 41.41 18.24 36.19
CA ILE A 134 40.68 19.45 35.85
C ILE A 134 39.21 19.07 35.67
N ARG A 135 38.32 19.72 36.42
CA ARG A 135 36.91 19.36 36.42
C ARG A 135 35.95 20.53 36.56
N ASP A 136 34.71 20.28 36.17
CA ASP A 136 33.55 21.15 36.42
C ASP A 136 33.68 22.55 35.79
N GLY A 137 34.36 22.65 34.64
CA GLY A 137 34.65 23.93 33.96
C GLY A 137 35.94 24.64 34.41
N GLY A 138 36.75 24.02 35.27
CA GLY A 138 38.10 24.51 35.56
C GLY A 138 39.02 24.44 34.33
N GLY A 139 40.13 25.18 34.37
CA GLY A 139 41.01 25.33 33.20
C GLY A 139 42.51 25.28 33.47
N GLN A 140 43.26 24.70 32.53
CA GLN A 140 44.73 24.82 32.49
C GLN A 140 45.19 25.52 31.20
N SER A 141 45.85 26.67 31.34
CA SER A 141 46.55 27.35 30.25
C SER A 141 48.01 26.89 30.19
N LEU A 142 48.36 26.15 29.15
CA LEU A 142 49.62 25.43 29.02
C LEU A 142 50.55 26.04 27.97
N ASN A 143 51.66 26.64 28.41
CA ASN A 143 52.80 27.09 27.60
C ASN A 143 54.09 26.30 27.90
N GLY A 144 54.11 25.50 28.98
CA GLY A 144 55.18 24.59 29.36
C GLY A 144 54.86 23.13 29.08
N LEU A 145 55.13 22.24 30.02
CA LEU A 145 54.85 20.80 29.92
C LEU A 145 53.73 20.38 30.90
N ALA A 146 52.74 19.63 30.43
CA ALA A 146 51.78 18.94 31.29
C ALA A 146 51.81 17.43 31.00
N VAL A 147 51.88 16.60 32.05
CA VAL A 147 51.93 15.13 31.94
C VAL A 147 50.76 14.52 32.71
N ASN A 148 50.09 13.52 32.12
CA ASN A 148 48.98 12.76 32.72
C ASN A 148 47.84 13.65 33.24
N THR A 149 47.43 14.64 32.44
CA THR A 149 46.28 15.48 32.81
C THR A 149 44.97 14.71 32.61
N THR A 150 44.04 14.80 33.55
CA THR A 150 42.68 14.25 33.39
C THR A 150 41.66 15.39 33.31
N LEU A 151 40.82 15.38 32.28
CA LEU A 151 39.75 16.36 32.06
C LEU A 151 38.39 15.68 32.25
N ASP A 152 37.62 16.12 33.24
CA ASP A 152 36.29 15.57 33.56
C ASP A 152 35.23 16.69 33.63
N ASN A 153 33.97 16.37 33.36
CA ASN A 153 32.83 17.28 33.54
C ASN A 153 33.06 18.71 33.01
N ARG A 154 33.47 18.86 31.74
CA ARG A 154 33.82 20.15 31.10
C ARG A 154 35.14 20.78 31.57
N GLY A 155 36.04 20.02 32.19
CA GLY A 155 37.41 20.48 32.45
C GLY A 155 38.15 20.82 31.16
N GLU A 156 38.87 21.94 31.15
CA GLU A 156 39.49 22.49 29.95
C GLU A 156 41.02 22.51 30.03
N GLN A 157 41.69 22.14 28.93
CA GLN A 157 43.12 22.32 28.74
C GLN A 157 43.40 23.04 27.43
N TRP A 158 44.01 24.22 27.50
CA TRP A 158 44.42 25.01 26.34
C TRP A 158 45.92 24.92 26.17
N VAL A 159 46.37 24.19 25.15
CA VAL A 159 47.78 24.05 24.79
C VAL A 159 48.14 25.18 23.84
N HIS A 160 48.91 26.15 24.31
CA HIS A 160 49.37 27.31 23.55
C HIS A 160 50.64 26.99 22.75
N GLY A 161 51.07 27.93 21.90
CA GLY A 161 52.30 27.80 21.12
C GLY A 161 53.52 27.52 21.99
N GLY A 162 54.25 26.44 21.69
CA GLY A 162 55.40 25.96 22.48
C GLY A 162 55.04 25.10 23.69
N GLY A 163 53.76 25.01 24.05
CA GLY A 163 53.28 24.11 25.11
C GLY A 163 53.17 22.66 24.63
N LYS A 164 53.41 21.71 25.54
CA LYS A 164 53.27 20.27 25.29
C LYS A 164 52.41 19.59 26.35
N ALA A 165 51.31 18.97 25.94
CA ALA A 165 50.52 18.07 26.77
C ALA A 165 50.84 16.61 26.45
N ALA A 166 51.15 15.78 27.44
CA ALA A 166 51.49 14.37 27.25
C ALA A 166 50.59 13.48 28.11
N GLY A 167 49.89 12.52 27.49
CA GLY A 167 49.04 11.58 28.20
C GLY A 167 47.76 12.20 28.76
N THR A 168 47.22 13.25 28.12
CA THR A 168 45.93 13.82 28.57
C THR A 168 44.80 12.81 28.33
N ILE A 169 43.98 12.57 29.35
CA ILE A 169 42.75 11.77 29.26
C ILE A 169 41.56 12.73 29.29
N ILE A 170 40.73 12.69 28.25
CA ILE A 170 39.54 13.54 28.09
C ILE A 170 38.30 12.68 28.29
N ASN A 171 37.67 12.79 29.46
CA ASN A 171 36.44 12.10 29.82
C ASN A 171 35.23 13.05 29.70
N GLN A 172 34.08 12.67 30.28
CA GLN A 172 32.77 13.30 30.17
C GLN A 172 32.79 14.82 29.94
N ASP A 173 32.46 15.24 28.71
CA ASP A 173 32.39 16.64 28.25
C ASP A 173 33.69 17.46 28.42
N GLY A 174 34.81 16.84 28.80
CA GLY A 174 36.12 17.48 28.88
C GLY A 174 36.58 17.99 27.52
N TYR A 175 37.44 19.01 27.55
CA TYR A 175 37.79 19.76 26.34
C TYR A 175 39.28 20.10 26.29
N GLN A 176 39.99 19.58 25.29
CA GLN A 176 41.37 19.95 25.02
C GLN A 176 41.43 20.76 23.72
N THR A 177 41.96 21.98 23.78
CA THR A 177 42.26 22.78 22.59
C THR A 177 43.77 22.87 22.39
N ILE A 178 44.25 22.37 21.27
CA ILE A 178 45.64 22.53 20.83
C ILE A 178 45.69 23.70 19.87
N LYS A 179 46.18 24.85 20.32
CA LYS A 179 46.31 26.05 19.50
C LYS A 179 47.50 25.93 18.55
N HIS A 180 47.61 26.86 17.61
CA HIS A 180 48.72 26.91 16.66
C HIS A 180 50.08 26.86 17.39
N GLY A 181 50.95 25.94 16.95
CA GLY A 181 52.26 25.69 17.54
C GLY A 181 52.26 24.92 18.87
N GLY A 182 51.09 24.50 19.38
CA GLY A 182 50.98 23.59 20.53
C GLY A 182 51.09 22.12 20.10
N LEU A 183 51.51 21.25 21.03
CA LEU A 183 51.66 19.81 20.81
C LEU A 183 50.91 19.00 21.88
N ALA A 184 50.14 17.99 21.46
CA ALA A 184 49.65 16.95 22.36
C ALA A 184 50.14 15.57 21.92
N THR A 185 50.60 14.74 22.85
CA THR A 185 51.08 13.37 22.56
C THR A 185 50.38 12.35 23.45
N GLY A 186 49.91 11.24 22.89
CA GLY A 186 49.30 10.15 23.67
C GLY A 186 47.96 10.53 24.32
N THR A 187 47.20 11.44 23.71
CA THR A 187 45.89 11.82 24.22
C THR A 187 44.90 10.66 24.10
N ILE A 188 44.12 10.40 25.15
CA ILE A 188 43.00 9.45 25.14
C ILE A 188 41.70 10.24 25.17
N VAL A 189 40.87 10.08 24.14
CA VAL A 189 39.61 10.82 23.97
C VAL A 189 38.42 9.88 24.18
N ASN A 190 37.62 10.15 25.21
CA ASN A 190 36.47 9.33 25.63
C ASN A 190 35.11 10.08 25.54
N THR A 191 35.08 11.30 25.00
CA THR A 191 33.87 12.15 24.88
C THR A 191 33.90 13.03 23.61
N GLY A 192 32.76 13.62 23.27
CA GLY A 192 32.59 14.62 22.21
C GLY A 192 31.77 14.14 21.00
N ALA A 193 31.56 12.84 20.84
CA ALA A 193 30.82 12.22 19.74
C ALA A 193 29.42 11.70 20.14
N GLU A 194 28.90 12.08 21.31
CA GLU A 194 27.59 11.62 21.82
C GLU A 194 26.42 12.04 20.90
N GLY A 195 26.60 13.06 20.06
CA GLY A 195 25.65 13.50 19.03
C GLY A 195 25.65 12.65 17.75
N GLY A 196 26.53 11.64 17.66
CA GLY A 196 26.68 10.77 16.50
C GLY A 196 27.62 11.32 15.41
N PRO A 197 27.81 10.55 14.33
CA PRO A 197 28.87 10.75 13.34
C PRO A 197 28.80 12.06 12.53
N GLU A 198 27.63 12.66 12.39
CA GLU A 198 27.43 13.94 11.68
C GLU A 198 27.38 15.14 12.65
N SER A 199 27.67 14.92 13.94
CA SER A 199 27.71 16.02 14.92
C SER A 199 29.00 16.82 14.76
N GLU A 200 28.87 18.10 14.41
CA GLU A 200 29.99 19.05 14.48
C GLU A 200 30.16 19.65 15.88
N ASN A 201 29.95 18.85 16.94
CA ASN A 201 30.14 19.34 18.30
C ASN A 201 31.61 19.70 18.55
N VAL A 202 31.89 20.99 18.70
CA VAL A 202 33.24 21.56 18.92
C VAL A 202 33.44 21.99 20.37
N SER A 203 32.52 21.65 21.28
CA SER A 203 32.54 22.08 22.67
C SER A 203 33.10 21.05 23.66
N SER A 204 33.47 19.86 23.18
CA SER A 204 34.05 18.77 23.98
C SER A 204 34.92 17.87 23.09
N GLY A 205 35.77 17.05 23.70
CA GLY A 205 36.75 16.23 23.01
C GLY A 205 38.06 16.98 22.73
N GLN A 206 38.76 16.62 21.65
CA GLN A 206 40.05 17.21 21.28
C GLN A 206 39.93 18.07 20.02
N MET A 207 40.30 19.35 20.12
CA MET A 207 40.36 20.29 19.00
C MET A 207 41.82 20.57 18.63
N VAL A 208 42.18 20.30 17.38
CA VAL A 208 43.55 20.36 16.88
C VAL A 208 43.69 21.51 15.89
N GLY A 209 44.24 22.63 16.35
CA GLY A 209 44.75 23.72 15.50
C GLY A 209 46.28 23.77 15.41
N GLY A 210 46.97 23.04 16.30
CA GLY A 210 48.41 22.75 16.25
C GLY A 210 48.67 21.30 15.84
N THR A 211 49.43 20.53 16.63
CA THR A 211 49.76 19.13 16.33
C THR A 211 49.31 18.16 17.43
N ALA A 212 48.68 17.05 17.05
CA ALA A 212 48.36 15.92 17.92
C ALA A 212 49.05 14.64 17.41
N GLU A 213 49.71 13.89 18.29
CA GLU A 213 50.43 12.66 17.93
C GLU A 213 50.00 11.48 18.82
N SER A 214 49.86 10.29 18.24
CA SER A 214 49.52 9.06 18.97
C SER A 214 48.19 9.16 19.75
N THR A 215 47.20 9.85 19.19
CA THR A 215 45.88 9.98 19.82
C THR A 215 45.12 8.65 19.74
N THR A 216 44.52 8.23 20.85
CA THR A 216 43.53 7.14 20.87
C THR A 216 42.14 7.71 21.08
N ILE A 217 41.24 7.45 20.14
CA ILE A 217 39.83 7.86 20.21
C ILE A 217 39.00 6.62 20.50
N ASN A 218 38.46 6.56 21.72
CA ASN A 218 37.58 5.48 22.16
C ASN A 218 36.13 5.76 21.76
N LYS A 219 35.24 4.85 22.15
CA LYS A 219 33.79 5.05 22.02
C LYS A 219 33.37 6.41 22.59
N ASN A 220 32.55 7.13 21.83
CA ASN A 220 32.08 8.49 22.09
C ASN A 220 33.16 9.57 22.05
N GLY A 221 34.42 9.23 21.76
CA GLY A 221 35.50 10.20 21.60
C GLY A 221 35.40 10.97 20.29
N ARG A 222 35.70 12.27 20.31
CA ARG A 222 35.81 13.10 19.10
C ARG A 222 37.11 13.87 19.02
N GLN A 223 37.78 13.77 17.88
CA GLN A 223 38.88 14.67 17.50
C GLN A 223 38.46 15.52 16.29
N VAL A 224 38.64 16.83 16.37
CA VAL A 224 38.45 17.75 15.24
C VAL A 224 39.78 18.36 14.88
N ILE A 225 40.18 18.21 13.62
CA ILE A 225 41.38 18.81 13.07
C ILE A 225 40.93 20.02 12.26
N TRP A 226 41.21 21.21 12.77
CA TRP A 226 40.95 22.47 12.08
C TRP A 226 41.87 22.62 10.86
N SER A 227 41.58 23.57 9.97
CA SER A 227 42.30 23.73 8.70
C SER A 227 43.82 23.93 8.84
N SER A 228 44.30 24.48 9.96
CA SER A 228 45.73 24.62 10.28
C SER A 228 46.30 23.47 11.11
N GLY A 229 45.45 22.53 11.53
CA GLY A 229 45.79 21.46 12.44
C GLY A 229 46.34 20.22 11.74
N MET A 230 47.10 19.44 12.49
CA MET A 230 47.72 18.20 12.06
C MET A 230 47.51 17.11 13.12
N ALA A 231 46.98 15.95 12.74
CA ALA A 231 47.00 14.74 13.58
C ALA A 231 47.84 13.63 12.94
N ARG A 232 48.69 12.98 13.74
CA ARG A 232 49.56 11.88 13.30
C ARG A 232 49.37 10.66 14.19
N ASP A 233 49.30 9.49 13.56
CA ASP A 233 49.21 8.19 14.24
C ASP A 233 47.97 8.08 15.15
N THR A 234 46.80 8.44 14.61
CA THR A 234 45.53 8.36 15.34
C THR A 234 44.93 6.96 15.25
N LEU A 235 44.58 6.37 16.39
CA LEU A 235 43.81 5.12 16.50
C LEU A 235 42.36 5.43 16.87
N ILE A 236 41.39 4.95 16.09
CA ILE A 236 39.97 5.21 16.31
C ILE A 236 39.22 3.89 16.45
N TYR A 237 38.66 3.64 17.64
CA TYR A 237 37.83 2.47 17.92
C TYR A 237 36.36 2.69 17.55
N ALA A 238 35.59 1.61 17.55
CA ALA A 238 34.15 1.63 17.33
C ALA A 238 33.40 2.70 18.15
N GLY A 239 32.71 3.58 17.45
CA GLY A 239 31.95 4.70 18.02
C GLY A 239 32.79 5.94 18.37
N GLY A 240 34.07 5.97 18.00
CA GLY A 240 34.90 7.19 18.00
C GLY A 240 34.94 7.83 16.61
N ASP A 241 35.10 9.16 16.57
CA ASP A 241 35.07 9.95 15.35
C ASP A 241 36.26 10.92 15.23
N GLN A 242 36.82 11.04 14.03
CA GLN A 242 37.75 12.11 13.66
C GLN A 242 37.17 12.93 12.50
N THR A 243 37.15 14.25 12.66
CA THR A 243 36.75 15.19 11.61
C THR A 243 37.97 15.96 11.12
N VAL A 244 38.20 15.98 9.81
CA VAL A 244 39.42 16.48 9.19
C VAL A 244 39.08 17.66 8.27
N HIS A 245 39.42 18.87 8.71
CA HIS A 245 39.49 20.08 7.88
C HIS A 245 40.93 20.46 7.53
N GLY A 246 41.91 20.02 8.33
CA GLY A 246 43.36 20.15 8.08
C GLY A 246 43.95 18.84 7.57
N GLU A 247 44.99 18.35 8.24
CA GLU A 247 45.73 17.15 7.82
C GLU A 247 45.68 16.02 8.86
N ALA A 248 45.39 14.80 8.39
CA ALA A 248 45.44 13.57 9.18
C ALA A 248 46.38 12.56 8.51
N HIS A 249 47.41 12.09 9.22
CA HIS A 249 48.36 11.11 8.72
C HIS A 249 48.33 9.83 9.55
N ASN A 250 48.45 8.67 8.89
CA ASN A 250 48.54 7.35 9.53
C ASN A 250 47.36 7.05 10.47
N THR A 251 46.14 7.27 10.02
CA THR A 251 44.95 7.00 10.84
C THR A 251 44.56 5.52 10.74
N ARG A 252 44.39 4.83 11.86
CA ARG A 252 43.89 3.44 11.93
C ARG A 252 42.45 3.42 12.43
N LEU A 253 41.52 2.97 11.58
CA LEU A 253 40.10 2.83 11.91
C LEU A 253 39.79 1.39 12.33
N GLU A 254 39.74 1.15 13.63
CA GLU A 254 39.41 -0.13 14.27
C GLU A 254 37.91 -0.18 14.63
N GLY A 255 37.06 -0.05 13.61
CA GLY A 255 35.61 0.12 13.76
C GLY A 255 35.15 1.57 13.91
N GLY A 256 36.07 2.52 14.05
CA GLY A 256 35.77 3.96 14.15
C GLY A 256 35.62 4.66 12.80
N ASN A 257 35.33 5.97 12.85
CA ASN A 257 35.06 6.76 11.64
C ASN A 257 36.04 7.93 11.45
N GLN A 258 36.33 8.24 10.18
CA GLN A 258 37.05 9.45 9.77
C GLN A 258 36.28 10.19 8.68
N TYR A 259 35.97 11.46 8.92
CA TYR A 259 35.27 12.35 7.99
C TYR A 259 36.22 13.40 7.46
N VAL A 260 36.56 13.31 6.17
CA VAL A 260 37.40 14.29 5.48
C VAL A 260 36.51 15.31 4.80
N HIS A 261 36.49 16.52 5.35
CA HIS A 261 35.67 17.63 4.88
C HIS A 261 36.38 18.41 3.76
N ASN A 262 35.67 19.37 3.17
CA ASN A 262 36.21 20.25 2.13
C ASN A 262 37.54 20.90 2.57
N GLY A 263 38.58 20.76 1.74
CA GLY A 263 39.94 21.24 2.02
C GLY A 263 40.78 20.36 2.94
N GLY A 264 40.15 19.39 3.63
CA GLY A 264 40.85 18.43 4.47
C GLY A 264 41.58 17.36 3.66
N THR A 265 42.71 16.89 4.18
CA THR A 265 43.51 15.83 3.59
C THR A 265 43.80 14.71 4.59
N ALA A 266 43.53 13.47 4.21
CA ALA A 266 43.91 12.29 4.97
C ALA A 266 44.90 11.42 4.17
N THR A 267 46.02 11.03 4.77
CA THR A 267 46.99 10.14 4.13
C THR A 267 47.26 8.90 4.98
N GLU A 268 47.52 7.77 4.32
CA GLU A 268 47.82 6.49 4.94
C GLU A 268 46.74 6.01 5.93
N THR A 269 45.45 6.27 5.62
CA THR A 269 44.35 5.74 6.41
C THR A 269 44.21 4.22 6.21
N LEU A 270 44.31 3.46 7.30
CA LEU A 270 44.08 2.02 7.34
C LEU A 270 42.67 1.74 7.89
N ILE A 271 41.78 1.23 7.04
CA ILE A 271 40.40 0.94 7.38
C ILE A 271 40.27 -0.55 7.69
N ASN A 272 40.21 -0.90 8.97
CA ASN A 272 39.96 -2.27 9.42
C ASN A 272 38.46 -2.57 9.49
N ARG A 273 38.14 -3.77 9.98
CA ARG A 273 36.78 -4.28 10.05
C ARG A 273 35.83 -3.27 10.71
N ASP A 274 34.70 -3.02 10.05
CA ASP A 274 33.64 -2.10 10.47
C ASP A 274 34.09 -0.62 10.55
N GLY A 275 35.35 -0.30 10.24
CA GLY A 275 35.86 1.06 10.14
C GLY A 275 35.33 1.77 8.89
N TRP A 276 35.18 3.09 8.97
CA TRP A 276 34.56 3.86 7.90
C TRP A 276 35.27 5.20 7.64
N GLN A 277 35.86 5.33 6.46
CA GLN A 277 36.39 6.61 5.98
C GLN A 277 35.39 7.23 5.00
N VAL A 278 35.04 8.49 5.22
CA VAL A 278 34.13 9.27 4.36
C VAL A 278 34.87 10.47 3.81
N ILE A 279 34.98 10.56 2.49
CA ILE A 279 35.54 11.71 1.79
C ILE A 279 34.38 12.53 1.25
N LYS A 280 34.13 13.69 1.87
CA LYS A 280 33.09 14.63 1.45
C LYS A 280 33.55 15.43 0.22
N GLU A 281 32.63 16.23 -0.34
CA GLU A 281 32.94 17.12 -1.46
C GLU A 281 34.13 18.03 -1.12
N GLY A 282 35.13 18.08 -2.01
CA GLY A 282 36.35 18.86 -1.82
C GLY A 282 37.36 18.28 -0.81
N GLY A 283 37.06 17.16 -0.17
CA GLY A 283 38.01 16.41 0.66
C GLY A 283 38.94 15.52 -0.17
N THR A 284 40.15 15.27 0.33
CA THR A 284 41.15 14.43 -0.34
C THR A 284 41.66 13.32 0.57
N ALA A 285 41.75 12.09 0.05
CA ALA A 285 42.50 11.00 0.67
C ALA A 285 43.57 10.45 -0.27
N ALA A 286 44.70 10.01 0.30
CA ALA A 286 45.77 9.32 -0.42
C ALA A 286 46.25 8.09 0.37
N HIS A 287 46.63 7.02 -0.32
CA HIS A 287 47.14 5.79 0.29
C HIS A 287 46.17 5.12 1.28
N THR A 288 44.87 5.21 1.03
CA THR A 288 43.87 4.50 1.83
C THR A 288 43.98 2.99 1.60
N THR A 289 44.05 2.20 2.67
CA THR A 289 43.94 0.74 2.61
C THR A 289 42.60 0.29 3.20
N ILE A 290 41.82 -0.47 2.43
CA ILE A 290 40.52 -0.99 2.85
C ILE A 290 40.65 -2.49 3.10
N ASN A 291 40.61 -2.91 4.35
CA ASN A 291 40.60 -4.33 4.72
C ASN A 291 39.19 -4.92 4.71
N GLN A 292 39.09 -6.22 4.93
CA GLN A 292 37.84 -6.96 4.93
C GLN A 292 36.79 -6.30 5.85
N LYS A 293 35.62 -5.97 5.30
CA LYS A 293 34.50 -5.27 5.97
C LYS A 293 34.82 -3.84 6.46
N GLY A 294 36.00 -3.30 6.14
CA GLY A 294 36.24 -1.86 6.20
C GLY A 294 35.55 -1.17 5.01
N LYS A 295 35.19 0.10 5.18
CA LYS A 295 34.47 0.88 4.15
C LYS A 295 35.16 2.19 3.85
N LEU A 296 35.45 2.41 2.57
CA LEU A 296 35.75 3.74 2.03
C LEU A 296 34.51 4.26 1.30
N GLN A 297 34.02 5.43 1.67
CA GLN A 297 33.00 6.16 0.94
C GLN A 297 33.58 7.44 0.35
N VAL A 298 33.43 7.63 -0.96
CA VAL A 298 33.84 8.85 -1.66
C VAL A 298 32.60 9.49 -2.29
N ASN A 299 32.21 10.65 -1.76
CA ASN A 299 31.05 11.38 -2.25
C ASN A 299 31.36 12.10 -3.57
N ALA A 300 30.32 12.61 -4.25
CA ALA A 300 30.49 13.46 -5.43
C ALA A 300 31.43 14.64 -5.11
N GLY A 301 32.39 14.90 -6.01
CA GLY A 301 33.40 15.94 -5.82
C GLY A 301 34.50 15.62 -4.78
N GLY A 302 34.45 14.47 -4.10
CA GLY A 302 35.55 13.97 -3.26
C GLY A 302 36.63 13.25 -4.08
N LYS A 303 37.85 13.20 -3.55
CA LYS A 303 39.00 12.55 -4.20
C LYS A 303 39.68 11.53 -3.29
N ALA A 304 39.93 10.31 -3.79
CA ALA A 304 40.78 9.31 -3.15
C ALA A 304 41.78 8.73 -4.17
N SER A 305 43.08 8.82 -3.91
CA SER A 305 44.12 8.23 -4.76
C SER A 305 44.91 7.14 -4.04
N ASP A 306 45.53 6.27 -4.82
CA ASP A 306 46.35 5.16 -4.34
C ASP A 306 45.61 4.25 -3.34
N VAL A 307 44.31 4.04 -3.60
CA VAL A 307 43.47 3.19 -2.78
C VAL A 307 43.90 1.74 -2.96
N THR A 308 44.21 1.04 -1.87
CA THR A 308 44.42 -0.40 -1.85
C THR A 308 43.18 -1.08 -1.28
N GLN A 309 42.32 -1.58 -2.16
CA GLN A 309 41.12 -2.32 -1.79
C GLN A 309 41.44 -3.82 -1.68
N ASN A 310 41.66 -4.30 -0.45
CA ASN A 310 41.86 -5.73 -0.21
C ASN A 310 40.55 -6.50 -0.37
N THR A 311 40.66 -7.83 -0.48
CA THR A 311 39.48 -8.70 -0.65
C THR A 311 38.49 -8.51 0.49
N GLY A 312 37.24 -8.26 0.13
CA GLY A 312 36.15 -8.00 1.04
C GLY A 312 36.12 -6.57 1.61
N GLY A 313 36.98 -5.67 1.15
CA GLY A 313 36.89 -4.24 1.44
C GLY A 313 35.80 -3.57 0.62
N ALA A 314 34.99 -2.73 1.26
CA ALA A 314 33.85 -2.07 0.63
C ALA A 314 34.24 -0.68 0.10
N LEU A 315 34.08 -0.48 -1.21
CA LEU A 315 34.14 0.84 -1.84
C LEU A 315 32.72 1.33 -2.14
N VAL A 316 32.33 2.49 -1.59
CA VAL A 316 31.05 3.16 -1.85
C VAL A 316 31.33 4.47 -2.57
N THR A 317 30.88 4.61 -3.82
CA THR A 317 31.16 5.82 -4.62
C THR A 317 30.13 6.01 -5.74
N SER A 318 30.25 7.13 -6.44
CA SER A 318 29.56 7.37 -7.71
C SER A 318 30.56 7.80 -8.78
N THR A 319 30.11 7.75 -10.03
CA THR A 319 30.86 8.30 -11.18
C THR A 319 31.12 9.81 -11.13
N ALA A 320 30.54 10.54 -10.15
CA ALA A 320 30.85 11.96 -9.88
C ALA A 320 32.00 12.18 -8.87
N ALA A 321 32.58 11.11 -8.32
CA ALA A 321 33.77 11.18 -7.49
C ALA A 321 35.05 10.96 -8.31
N THR A 322 36.22 11.17 -7.69
CA THR A 322 37.52 10.74 -8.24
C THR A 322 38.14 9.68 -7.33
N VAL A 323 38.26 8.44 -7.83
CA VAL A 323 38.87 7.32 -7.07
C VAL A 323 39.87 6.59 -7.97
N THR A 324 41.09 6.35 -7.49
CA THR A 324 42.10 5.56 -8.21
C THR A 324 42.84 4.65 -7.25
N GLY A 325 43.22 3.46 -7.73
CA GLY A 325 43.90 2.51 -6.87
C GLY A 325 44.03 1.12 -7.48
N THR A 326 44.24 0.14 -6.61
CA THR A 326 44.27 -1.28 -6.94
C THR A 326 43.28 -2.05 -6.06
N ASN A 327 42.65 -3.05 -6.66
CA ASN A 327 41.84 -4.04 -5.95
C ASN A 327 42.35 -5.44 -6.27
N ARG A 328 41.67 -6.47 -5.79
CA ARG A 328 42.04 -7.88 -6.02
C ARG A 328 42.08 -8.30 -7.51
N LEU A 329 41.56 -7.50 -8.44
CA LEU A 329 41.60 -7.71 -9.90
C LEU A 329 42.62 -6.80 -10.62
N GLY A 330 43.41 -6.00 -9.89
CA GLY A 330 44.40 -5.08 -10.45
C GLY A 330 44.00 -3.61 -10.31
N ALA A 331 44.51 -2.76 -11.20
CA ALA A 331 44.23 -1.33 -11.17
C ALA A 331 42.76 -1.03 -11.48
N PHE A 332 42.16 -0.07 -10.76
CA PHE A 332 40.81 0.41 -11.01
C PHE A 332 40.75 1.94 -10.93
N SER A 333 39.72 2.52 -11.54
CA SER A 333 39.54 3.97 -11.52
C SER A 333 38.08 4.40 -11.61
N VAL A 334 37.79 5.58 -11.07
CA VAL A 334 36.59 6.37 -11.28
C VAL A 334 37.08 7.80 -11.50
N VAL A 335 37.10 8.26 -12.75
CA VAL A 335 37.69 9.54 -13.14
C VAL A 335 36.81 10.18 -14.20
N ALA A 336 36.47 11.46 -14.00
CA ALA A 336 35.76 12.28 -14.99
C ALA A 336 34.53 11.60 -15.62
N GLY A 337 33.65 11.03 -14.78
CA GLY A 337 32.42 10.38 -15.24
C GLY A 337 32.61 8.95 -15.80
N LYS A 338 33.82 8.39 -15.74
CA LYS A 338 34.11 7.02 -16.18
C LYS A 338 34.68 6.17 -15.05
N ALA A 339 34.03 5.04 -14.76
CA ALA A 339 34.52 4.00 -13.89
C ALA A 339 35.09 2.81 -14.69
N ASP A 340 36.16 2.18 -14.23
CA ASP A 340 36.75 0.99 -14.83
C ASP A 340 37.32 0.04 -13.76
N ASN A 341 37.06 -1.26 -13.94
CA ASN A 341 37.54 -2.36 -13.09
C ASN A 341 37.16 -2.23 -11.60
N VAL A 342 36.02 -1.60 -11.30
CA VAL A 342 35.53 -1.45 -9.93
C VAL A 342 35.02 -2.79 -9.39
N VAL A 343 35.45 -3.17 -8.19
CA VAL A 343 34.98 -4.37 -7.48
C VAL A 343 34.06 -3.95 -6.32
N LEU A 344 32.86 -4.52 -6.28
CA LEU A 344 31.82 -4.21 -5.29
C LEU A 344 31.50 -5.47 -4.49
N GLU A 345 31.76 -5.44 -3.18
CA GLU A 345 31.55 -6.55 -2.24
C GLU A 345 31.35 -6.03 -0.81
N ASN A 346 30.72 -6.81 0.09
CA ASN A 346 30.53 -6.50 1.52
C ASN A 346 29.93 -5.10 1.80
N GLY A 347 28.95 -4.66 1.00
CA GLY A 347 28.33 -3.34 1.11
C GLY A 347 28.98 -2.27 0.22
N GLY A 348 29.96 -2.64 -0.60
CA GLY A 348 30.48 -1.80 -1.67
C GLY A 348 29.38 -1.46 -2.69
N ARG A 349 29.39 -0.22 -3.18
CA ARG A 349 28.35 0.28 -4.08
C ARG A 349 28.91 1.28 -5.09
N LEU A 350 28.48 1.15 -6.35
CA LEU A 350 28.76 2.13 -7.41
C LEU A 350 27.46 2.67 -7.99
N ASP A 351 27.30 3.99 -7.94
CA ASP A 351 26.25 4.71 -8.65
C ASP A 351 26.79 5.24 -10.00
N VAL A 352 26.28 4.71 -11.10
CA VAL A 352 26.54 5.18 -12.47
C VAL A 352 25.44 6.19 -12.84
N LEU A 353 25.81 7.47 -12.90
CA LEU A 353 24.89 8.57 -13.12
C LEU A 353 24.56 8.73 -14.62
N SER A 354 23.55 9.55 -14.92
CA SER A 354 23.14 9.84 -16.30
C SER A 354 24.28 10.47 -17.10
N GLY A 355 24.54 9.96 -18.31
CA GLY A 355 25.64 10.40 -19.16
C GLY A 355 27.03 9.86 -18.79
N HIS A 356 27.15 9.10 -17.69
CA HIS A 356 28.40 8.49 -17.25
C HIS A 356 28.50 7.02 -17.65
N THR A 357 29.71 6.45 -17.53
CA THR A 357 29.99 5.06 -17.96
C THR A 357 30.77 4.29 -16.89
N ALA A 358 30.49 2.99 -16.76
CA ALA A 358 31.30 2.02 -16.04
C ALA A 358 31.69 0.85 -16.95
N THR A 359 32.94 0.40 -16.86
CA THR A 359 33.45 -0.78 -17.57
C THR A 359 34.04 -1.79 -16.57
N ASN A 360 34.03 -3.07 -16.91
CA ASN A 360 34.61 -4.16 -16.14
C ASN A 360 34.20 -4.18 -14.66
N THR A 361 32.96 -3.81 -14.34
CA THR A 361 32.51 -3.78 -12.94
C THR A 361 32.19 -5.20 -12.45
N ARG A 362 32.85 -5.62 -11.37
CA ARG A 362 32.58 -6.90 -10.69
C ARG A 362 31.66 -6.64 -9.49
N VAL A 363 30.53 -7.34 -9.43
CA VAL A 363 29.52 -7.19 -8.36
C VAL A 363 29.37 -8.52 -7.63
N ASP A 364 30.02 -8.66 -6.48
CA ASP A 364 30.00 -9.87 -5.65
C ASP A 364 29.03 -9.76 -4.47
N ASP A 365 29.08 -10.72 -3.56
CA ASP A 365 28.19 -10.82 -2.40
C ASP A 365 28.17 -9.51 -1.57
N GLY A 366 26.96 -8.99 -1.39
CA GLY A 366 26.71 -7.71 -0.72
C GLY A 366 27.14 -6.47 -1.50
N GLY A 367 27.69 -6.61 -2.72
CA GLY A 367 27.99 -5.52 -3.63
C GLY A 367 26.74 -5.03 -4.36
N THR A 368 26.66 -3.73 -4.65
CA THR A 368 25.52 -3.13 -5.38
C THR A 368 25.98 -2.24 -6.53
N LEU A 369 25.54 -2.56 -7.75
CA LEU A 369 25.69 -1.67 -8.91
C LEU A 369 24.34 -1.01 -9.21
N ASP A 370 24.29 0.31 -9.12
CA ASP A 370 23.11 1.12 -9.48
C ASP A 370 23.39 1.92 -10.75
N ILE A 371 22.70 1.59 -11.83
CA ILE A 371 22.77 2.31 -13.10
C ILE A 371 21.49 3.12 -13.25
N ARG A 372 21.64 4.44 -13.18
CA ARG A 372 20.55 5.39 -13.38
C ARG A 372 20.19 5.49 -14.85
N ASN A 373 18.97 5.97 -15.13
CA ASN A 373 18.51 6.28 -16.48
C ASN A 373 19.52 7.17 -17.25
N GLY A 374 19.88 6.74 -18.46
CA GLY A 374 20.93 7.36 -19.29
C GLY A 374 22.38 7.07 -18.86
N GLY A 375 22.60 6.29 -17.81
CA GLY A 375 23.92 5.75 -17.44
C GLY A 375 24.25 4.47 -18.21
N ALA A 376 25.54 4.19 -18.38
CA ALA A 376 26.02 3.00 -19.10
C ALA A 376 26.95 2.13 -18.26
N ALA A 377 26.75 0.81 -18.22
CA ALA A 377 27.66 -0.15 -17.61
C ALA A 377 27.88 -1.36 -18.52
N THR A 378 29.10 -1.56 -19.01
CA THR A 378 29.39 -2.67 -19.94
C THR A 378 30.37 -3.64 -19.32
N THR A 379 30.40 -4.88 -19.81
CA THR A 379 31.22 -5.97 -19.25
C THR A 379 30.99 -6.16 -17.74
N VAL A 380 29.76 -5.95 -17.29
CA VAL A 380 29.37 -6.19 -15.90
C VAL A 380 29.51 -7.68 -15.60
N SER A 381 30.14 -8.02 -14.49
CA SER A 381 30.30 -9.41 -14.04
C SER A 381 29.56 -9.58 -12.72
N MET A 382 28.39 -10.19 -12.76
CA MET A 382 27.58 -10.48 -11.58
C MET A 382 28.08 -11.77 -10.91
N GLY A 383 28.48 -11.67 -9.66
CA GLY A 383 28.74 -12.79 -8.76
C GLY A 383 27.48 -13.19 -7.98
N ASN A 384 27.57 -14.30 -7.25
CA ASN A 384 26.51 -14.70 -6.33
C ASN A 384 26.35 -13.66 -5.22
N GLY A 385 25.11 -13.29 -4.90
CA GLY A 385 24.79 -12.25 -3.91
C GLY A 385 25.01 -10.81 -4.37
N GLY A 386 25.45 -10.61 -5.63
CA GLY A 386 25.56 -9.29 -6.24
C GLY A 386 24.20 -8.68 -6.54
N VAL A 387 24.06 -7.37 -6.30
CA VAL A 387 22.82 -6.63 -6.48
C VAL A 387 22.90 -5.70 -7.69
N LEU A 388 21.92 -5.81 -8.59
CA LEU A 388 21.75 -4.92 -9.73
C LEU A 388 20.51 -4.04 -9.54
N LEU A 389 20.70 -2.73 -9.61
CA LEU A 389 19.61 -1.75 -9.70
C LEU A 389 19.70 -1.07 -11.07
N ALA A 390 18.65 -1.18 -11.88
CA ALA A 390 18.64 -0.59 -13.21
C ALA A 390 17.20 -0.28 -13.67
N ASP A 391 17.08 0.53 -14.72
CA ASP A 391 15.84 0.72 -15.46
C ASP A 391 16.06 0.54 -16.97
N SER A 392 14.99 0.36 -17.73
CA SER A 392 15.06 0.11 -19.18
C SER A 392 15.65 1.28 -20.00
N GLY A 393 15.79 2.47 -19.40
CA GLY A 393 16.49 3.62 -19.99
C GLY A 393 18.01 3.63 -19.74
N ALA A 394 18.56 2.66 -19.02
CA ALA A 394 20.00 2.46 -18.89
C ALA A 394 20.58 1.68 -20.09
N ALA A 395 21.91 1.71 -20.23
CA ALA A 395 22.63 0.85 -21.18
C ALA A 395 23.54 -0.13 -20.42
N VAL A 396 23.16 -1.40 -20.32
CA VAL A 396 23.87 -2.41 -19.56
C VAL A 396 24.24 -3.60 -20.43
N SER A 397 25.46 -4.13 -20.30
CA SER A 397 25.81 -5.45 -20.84
C SER A 397 26.75 -6.18 -19.89
N GLY A 398 26.54 -7.48 -19.75
CA GLY A 398 27.31 -8.26 -18.80
C GLY A 398 27.01 -9.75 -18.81
N THR A 399 27.55 -10.42 -17.80
CA THR A 399 27.34 -11.84 -17.53
C THR A 399 26.80 -12.03 -16.12
N ARG A 400 25.82 -12.93 -16.01
CA ARG A 400 25.20 -13.37 -14.76
C ARG A 400 26.12 -14.34 -14.00
N SER A 401 25.77 -14.63 -12.75
CA SER A 401 26.48 -15.61 -11.93
C SER A 401 26.44 -17.05 -12.50
N ASP A 402 25.41 -17.36 -13.29
CA ASP A 402 25.27 -18.63 -14.03
C ASP A 402 26.02 -18.64 -15.38
N GLY A 403 26.76 -17.57 -15.70
CA GLY A 403 27.57 -17.44 -16.91
C GLY A 403 26.78 -16.98 -18.15
N LYS A 404 25.46 -16.82 -18.07
CA LYS A 404 24.66 -16.31 -19.20
C LYS A 404 24.88 -14.81 -19.40
N ALA A 405 24.89 -14.38 -20.66
CA ALA A 405 24.89 -12.95 -20.97
C ALA A 405 23.53 -12.32 -20.62
N PHE A 406 23.54 -11.02 -20.32
CA PHE A 406 22.33 -10.21 -20.18
C PHE A 406 22.60 -8.80 -20.72
N SER A 407 21.56 -8.09 -21.11
CA SER A 407 21.69 -6.72 -21.61
C SER A 407 20.48 -5.84 -21.36
N ILE A 408 20.71 -4.53 -21.37
CA ILE A 408 19.70 -3.47 -21.41
C ILE A 408 20.19 -2.44 -22.41
N GLY A 409 19.38 -2.06 -23.39
CA GLY A 409 19.76 -1.02 -24.34
C GLY A 409 18.62 -0.66 -25.28
N GLY A 410 18.47 0.64 -25.57
CA GLY A 410 17.44 1.13 -26.49
C GLY A 410 16.01 0.76 -26.07
N GLY A 411 15.72 0.70 -24.77
CA GLY A 411 14.41 0.29 -24.26
C GLY A 411 14.15 -1.22 -24.34
N GLN A 412 15.19 -2.04 -24.57
CA GLN A 412 15.10 -3.50 -24.60
C GLN A 412 15.97 -4.07 -23.49
N ALA A 413 15.38 -4.85 -22.59
CA ALA A 413 16.11 -5.66 -21.62
C ALA A 413 16.03 -7.14 -22.00
N ASP A 414 17.11 -7.87 -21.83
CA ASP A 414 17.22 -9.28 -22.21
C ASP A 414 17.95 -10.09 -21.14
N ALA A 415 17.37 -11.25 -20.81
CA ALA A 415 17.92 -12.27 -19.93
C ALA A 415 18.32 -11.76 -18.53
N LEU A 416 17.64 -10.75 -17.98
CA LEU A 416 17.93 -10.23 -16.64
C LEU A 416 17.76 -11.31 -15.56
N MET A 417 18.63 -11.28 -14.54
CA MET A 417 18.50 -12.05 -13.31
C MET A 417 18.42 -11.11 -12.12
N LEU A 418 17.27 -11.09 -11.44
CA LEU A 418 17.00 -10.21 -10.33
C LEU A 418 16.90 -11.05 -9.05
N GLU A 419 18.05 -11.30 -8.44
CA GLU A 419 18.17 -11.94 -7.12
C GLU A 419 17.66 -11.01 -6.00
N LYS A 420 17.55 -11.53 -4.78
CA LYS A 420 17.12 -10.75 -3.61
C LYS A 420 17.96 -9.47 -3.46
N GLY A 421 17.27 -8.33 -3.36
CA GLY A 421 17.88 -7.00 -3.28
C GLY A 421 18.04 -6.31 -4.65
N SER A 422 18.10 -7.08 -5.74
CA SER A 422 18.11 -6.52 -7.10
C SER A 422 16.75 -6.00 -7.50
N SER A 423 16.73 -4.93 -8.29
CA SER A 423 15.50 -4.35 -8.79
C SER A 423 15.64 -3.83 -10.21
N PHE A 424 14.62 -4.08 -11.04
CA PHE A 424 14.53 -3.53 -12.39
C PHE A 424 13.24 -2.73 -12.58
N THR A 425 13.33 -1.59 -13.25
CA THR A 425 12.16 -0.80 -13.67
C THR A 425 12.00 -0.81 -15.18
N LEU A 426 10.90 -1.38 -15.68
CA LEU A 426 10.48 -1.29 -17.08
C LEU A 426 9.65 -0.02 -17.30
N ASN A 427 10.16 0.89 -18.12
CA ASN A 427 9.46 2.12 -18.50
C ASN A 427 8.37 1.85 -19.55
N ALA A 428 7.45 2.79 -19.72
CA ALA A 428 6.37 2.65 -20.68
C ALA A 428 6.88 2.66 -22.13
N GLY A 429 6.46 1.68 -22.93
CA GLY A 429 6.88 1.52 -24.33
C GLY A 429 8.07 0.57 -24.53
N ASP A 430 8.77 0.24 -23.45
CA ASP A 430 9.94 -0.63 -23.49
C ASP A 430 9.56 -2.11 -23.39
N THR A 431 10.52 -3.01 -23.61
CA THR A 431 10.33 -4.47 -23.54
C THR A 431 11.38 -5.13 -22.66
N ALA A 432 10.98 -6.11 -21.86
CA ALA A 432 11.87 -7.00 -21.12
C ALA A 432 11.62 -8.45 -21.53
N THR A 433 12.66 -9.11 -22.03
CA THR A 433 12.63 -10.47 -22.56
C THR A 433 13.38 -11.41 -21.63
N ASP A 434 12.83 -12.61 -21.40
CA ASP A 434 13.48 -13.70 -20.65
C ASP A 434 13.99 -13.30 -19.25
N THR A 435 13.27 -12.39 -18.58
CA THR A 435 13.64 -11.92 -17.25
C THR A 435 13.34 -12.98 -16.19
N THR A 436 14.32 -13.30 -15.36
CA THR A 436 14.17 -14.14 -14.17
C THR A 436 14.23 -13.27 -12.92
N VAL A 437 13.18 -13.29 -12.11
CA VAL A 437 13.12 -12.65 -10.79
C VAL A 437 13.15 -13.75 -9.74
N ASN A 438 14.16 -13.76 -8.89
CA ASN A 438 14.41 -14.79 -7.88
C ASN A 438 14.55 -14.11 -6.51
N GLY A 439 13.42 -13.80 -5.87
CA GLY A 439 13.38 -12.99 -4.64
C GLY A 439 13.64 -11.49 -4.82
N GLY A 440 13.95 -11.03 -6.03
CA GLY A 440 14.11 -9.61 -6.38
C GLY A 440 12.78 -8.88 -6.67
N LEU A 441 12.90 -7.64 -7.16
CA LEU A 441 11.77 -6.77 -7.52
C LEU A 441 11.80 -6.39 -9.00
N PHE A 442 10.70 -6.63 -9.70
CA PHE A 442 10.45 -6.09 -11.04
C PHE A 442 9.31 -5.08 -10.95
N THR A 443 9.53 -3.84 -11.36
CA THR A 443 8.49 -2.82 -11.48
C THR A 443 8.22 -2.49 -12.95
N ALA A 444 6.98 -2.59 -13.41
CA ALA A 444 6.59 -2.18 -14.75
C ALA A 444 5.64 -0.98 -14.70
N ARG A 445 6.09 0.15 -15.27
CA ARG A 445 5.25 1.36 -15.45
C ARG A 445 4.36 1.26 -16.69
N GLY A 446 4.63 0.27 -17.53
CA GLY A 446 3.94 -0.11 -18.76
C GLY A 446 4.85 -1.06 -19.53
N GLY A 447 4.77 -1.04 -20.86
CA GLY A 447 5.68 -1.82 -21.72
C GLY A 447 5.25 -3.27 -21.90
N THR A 448 6.18 -4.11 -22.34
CA THR A 448 5.93 -5.51 -22.72
C THR A 448 6.86 -6.47 -21.99
N LEU A 449 6.30 -7.54 -21.44
CA LEU A 449 7.02 -8.73 -21.01
C LEU A 449 7.01 -9.72 -22.17
N ALA A 450 8.19 -10.20 -22.58
CA ALA A 450 8.37 -11.10 -23.71
C ALA A 450 9.22 -12.33 -23.33
N GLY A 451 9.17 -13.35 -24.18
CA GLY A 451 9.81 -14.64 -23.92
C GLY A 451 9.24 -15.30 -22.66
N THR A 452 10.13 -15.77 -21.77
CA THR A 452 9.76 -16.40 -20.50
C THR A 452 10.10 -15.50 -19.32
N THR A 453 9.13 -14.75 -18.82
CA THR A 453 9.28 -14.04 -17.55
C THR A 453 9.08 -15.01 -16.39
N THR A 454 10.07 -15.19 -15.53
CA THR A 454 10.04 -16.13 -14.40
C THR A 454 9.98 -15.39 -13.07
N LEU A 455 9.07 -15.76 -12.16
CA LEU A 455 8.98 -15.24 -10.79
C LEU A 455 9.09 -16.38 -9.77
N ASN A 456 10.16 -16.40 -8.97
CA ASN A 456 10.42 -17.43 -7.96
C ASN A 456 10.83 -16.87 -6.60
N ASN A 457 10.73 -17.69 -5.55
CA ASN A 457 11.41 -17.52 -4.26
C ASN A 457 11.22 -16.14 -3.60
N GLY A 458 9.98 -15.65 -3.57
CA GLY A 458 9.62 -14.34 -3.02
C GLY A 458 9.68 -13.19 -4.03
N ALA A 459 9.79 -13.49 -5.32
CA ALA A 459 9.77 -12.50 -6.38
C ALA A 459 8.52 -11.62 -6.34
N THR A 460 8.71 -10.32 -6.55
CA THR A 460 7.61 -9.36 -6.65
C THR A 460 7.62 -8.69 -8.03
N LEU A 461 6.50 -8.77 -8.75
CA LEU A 461 6.20 -8.01 -9.96
C LEU A 461 5.13 -6.96 -9.64
N THR A 462 5.54 -5.69 -9.60
CA THR A 462 4.65 -4.55 -9.33
C THR A 462 4.33 -3.83 -10.63
N LEU A 463 3.05 -3.70 -10.95
CA LEU A 463 2.56 -2.95 -12.10
C LEU A 463 1.97 -1.62 -11.64
N SER A 464 2.44 -0.52 -12.22
CA SER A 464 1.86 0.81 -11.99
C SER A 464 1.14 1.37 -13.23
N GLY A 465 1.06 0.58 -14.30
CA GLY A 465 0.41 0.94 -15.56
C GLY A 465 -0.09 -0.29 -16.32
N LYS A 466 -0.36 -0.12 -17.62
CA LYS A 466 -0.77 -1.23 -18.51
C LYS A 466 0.47 -1.90 -19.10
N THR A 467 0.69 -3.15 -18.72
CA THR A 467 1.80 -3.98 -19.19
C THR A 467 1.23 -5.09 -20.07
N VAL A 468 1.92 -5.43 -21.15
CA VAL A 468 1.51 -6.47 -22.09
C VAL A 468 2.32 -7.73 -21.85
N ASN A 469 1.68 -8.90 -21.81
CA ASN A 469 2.32 -10.20 -21.95
C ASN A 469 1.58 -11.01 -23.01
N ASN A 470 2.27 -11.33 -24.10
CA ASN A 470 1.77 -12.22 -25.16
C ASN A 470 2.45 -13.60 -25.16
N ASP A 471 3.45 -13.78 -24.29
CA ASP A 471 4.26 -14.99 -24.22
C ASP A 471 3.99 -15.72 -22.88
N THR A 472 5.01 -16.04 -22.10
CA THR A 472 4.88 -16.85 -20.88
C THR A 472 5.32 -16.09 -19.63
N LEU A 473 4.43 -16.03 -18.63
CA LEU A 473 4.77 -15.68 -17.24
C LEU A 473 4.76 -16.95 -16.40
N THR A 474 5.91 -17.38 -15.88
CA THR A 474 6.03 -18.65 -15.15
C THR A 474 6.48 -18.49 -13.71
N ILE A 475 5.90 -19.29 -12.83
CA ILE A 475 6.24 -19.43 -11.41
C ILE A 475 6.57 -20.90 -11.21
N ARG A 476 7.79 -21.20 -10.76
CA ARG A 476 8.30 -22.58 -10.67
C ARG A 476 8.69 -22.99 -9.26
N GLU A 477 9.11 -22.04 -8.44
CA GLU A 477 9.63 -22.33 -7.10
C GLU A 477 9.25 -21.22 -6.12
N GLY A 478 8.92 -21.61 -4.88
CA GLY A 478 8.58 -20.68 -3.81
C GLY A 478 7.33 -19.83 -4.09
N ASP A 479 7.18 -18.76 -3.31
CA ASP A 479 6.07 -17.82 -3.45
C ASP A 479 6.39 -16.72 -4.46
N ALA A 480 5.37 -16.13 -5.09
CA ALA A 480 5.49 -14.99 -5.97
C ALA A 480 4.30 -14.02 -5.80
N LEU A 481 4.54 -12.73 -5.97
CA LEU A 481 3.53 -11.68 -5.93
C LEU A 481 3.48 -10.91 -7.24
N LEU A 482 2.33 -10.91 -7.90
CA LEU A 482 1.96 -9.97 -8.96
C LEU A 482 0.96 -8.97 -8.37
N GLN A 483 1.23 -7.67 -8.46
CA GLN A 483 0.35 -6.67 -7.86
C GLN A 483 0.20 -5.37 -8.65
N GLY A 484 -0.94 -4.71 -8.47
CA GLY A 484 -1.23 -3.41 -9.05
C GLY A 484 -1.54 -3.46 -10.55
N GLY A 485 -1.84 -2.29 -11.11
CA GLY A 485 -1.90 -2.05 -12.56
C GLY A 485 -2.72 -3.04 -13.37
N ALA A 486 -2.32 -3.26 -14.62
CA ALA A 486 -2.94 -4.23 -15.51
C ALA A 486 -1.89 -5.04 -16.27
N LEU A 487 -2.08 -6.36 -16.35
CA LEU A 487 -1.34 -7.27 -17.21
C LEU A 487 -2.30 -7.84 -18.25
N THR A 488 -2.15 -7.45 -19.50
CA THR A 488 -3.06 -7.84 -20.60
C THR A 488 -2.32 -8.56 -21.72
N GLY A 489 -3.02 -9.32 -22.54
CA GLY A 489 -2.47 -9.91 -23.76
C GLY A 489 -2.92 -11.36 -23.96
N ASN A 490 -2.36 -12.00 -24.98
CA ASN A 490 -2.72 -13.38 -25.35
C ASN A 490 -1.77 -14.43 -24.77
N GLY A 491 -0.91 -14.04 -23.83
CA GLY A 491 0.04 -14.93 -23.17
C GLY A 491 -0.62 -15.90 -22.18
N SER A 492 0.19 -16.80 -21.61
CA SER A 492 -0.22 -17.68 -20.52
C SER A 492 0.55 -17.41 -19.23
N VAL A 493 -0.08 -17.77 -18.11
CA VAL A 493 0.57 -17.84 -16.80
C VAL A 493 0.74 -19.31 -16.43
N GLU A 494 1.96 -19.74 -16.14
CA GLU A 494 2.28 -21.10 -15.74
C GLU A 494 2.62 -21.14 -14.24
N LYS A 495 1.82 -21.80 -13.42
CA LYS A 495 2.07 -21.96 -11.99
C LYS A 495 2.41 -23.41 -11.66
N SER A 496 3.64 -23.64 -11.19
CA SER A 496 4.17 -24.92 -10.73
C SER A 496 4.91 -24.76 -9.38
N GLY A 497 5.40 -25.86 -8.80
CA GLY A 497 5.98 -25.87 -7.46
C GLY A 497 4.94 -25.74 -6.34
N SER A 498 5.31 -26.12 -5.13
CA SER A 498 4.40 -26.16 -3.98
C SER A 498 3.99 -24.79 -3.42
N GLY A 499 4.67 -23.70 -3.82
CA GLY A 499 4.42 -22.35 -3.32
C GLY A 499 3.13 -21.70 -3.85
N THR A 500 2.93 -20.44 -3.48
CA THR A 500 1.75 -19.65 -3.82
C THR A 500 2.08 -18.51 -4.79
N LEU A 501 1.35 -18.44 -5.91
CA LEU A 501 1.26 -17.20 -6.68
C LEU A 501 0.10 -16.37 -6.15
N THR A 502 0.39 -15.15 -5.70
CA THR A 502 -0.64 -14.16 -5.33
C THR A 502 -0.74 -13.10 -6.41
N VAL A 503 -1.94 -12.90 -6.95
CA VAL A 503 -2.29 -11.78 -7.83
C VAL A 503 -3.17 -10.83 -7.02
N SER A 504 -2.72 -9.59 -6.80
CA SER A 504 -3.39 -8.66 -5.89
C SER A 504 -3.62 -7.28 -6.49
N ASN A 505 -4.87 -6.79 -6.46
CA ASN A 505 -5.24 -5.48 -7.00
C ASN A 505 -4.78 -5.29 -8.45
N THR A 506 -4.99 -6.32 -9.28
CA THR A 506 -4.53 -6.33 -10.68
C THR A 506 -5.69 -6.64 -11.62
N THR A 507 -5.72 -5.94 -12.76
CA THR A 507 -6.52 -6.37 -13.92
C THR A 507 -5.67 -7.35 -14.74
N LEU A 508 -5.99 -8.64 -14.69
CA LEU A 508 -5.26 -9.70 -15.39
C LEU A 508 -6.10 -10.24 -16.55
N THR A 509 -5.67 -10.00 -17.78
CA THR A 509 -6.26 -10.59 -18.98
C THR A 509 -5.21 -11.40 -19.71
N GLN A 510 -5.34 -12.72 -19.67
CA GLN A 510 -4.43 -13.67 -20.31
C GLN A 510 -5.26 -14.75 -21.02
N LYS A 511 -4.64 -15.47 -21.94
CA LYS A 511 -5.33 -16.54 -22.67
C LYS A 511 -5.68 -17.69 -21.75
N ALA A 512 -4.73 -18.10 -20.92
CA ALA A 512 -4.89 -19.19 -19.96
C ALA A 512 -4.00 -18.99 -18.74
N VAL A 513 -4.43 -19.54 -17.60
CA VAL A 513 -3.60 -19.76 -16.43
C VAL A 513 -3.51 -21.26 -16.20
N ASN A 514 -2.34 -21.83 -16.47
CA ASN A 514 -2.04 -23.24 -16.27
C ASN A 514 -1.56 -23.45 -14.83
N LEU A 515 -2.45 -23.91 -13.96
CA LEU A 515 -2.21 -24.18 -12.55
C LEU A 515 -1.80 -25.65 -12.38
N ASN A 516 -0.52 -25.94 -12.60
CA ASN A 516 0.03 -27.29 -12.55
C ASN A 516 0.27 -27.79 -11.12
N GLU A 517 0.76 -26.93 -10.23
CA GLU A 517 1.03 -27.28 -8.82
C GLU A 517 0.83 -26.10 -7.87
N GLY A 518 0.60 -26.39 -6.59
CA GLY A 518 0.56 -25.40 -5.50
C GLY A 518 -0.72 -24.58 -5.48
N THR A 519 -0.59 -23.30 -5.07
CA THR A 519 -1.76 -22.41 -4.87
C THR A 519 -1.71 -21.19 -5.79
N LEU A 520 -2.86 -20.83 -6.35
CA LEU A 520 -3.12 -19.52 -6.96
C LEU A 520 -4.12 -18.74 -6.09
N THR A 521 -3.72 -17.55 -5.63
CA THR A 521 -4.59 -16.64 -4.90
C THR A 521 -4.85 -15.40 -5.74
N LEU A 522 -6.11 -15.14 -6.06
CA LEU A 522 -6.59 -13.94 -6.72
C LEU A 522 -7.27 -13.07 -5.66
N ASN A 523 -6.66 -11.93 -5.34
CA ASN A 523 -7.13 -11.00 -4.31
C ASN A 523 -7.45 -9.63 -4.90
N ASP A 524 -8.64 -9.11 -4.65
CA ASP A 524 -9.09 -7.79 -5.13
C ASP A 524 -8.79 -7.54 -6.62
N SER A 525 -8.88 -8.57 -7.45
CA SER A 525 -8.40 -8.53 -8.83
C SER A 525 -9.54 -8.76 -9.83
N THR A 526 -9.47 -8.11 -10.99
CA THR A 526 -10.36 -8.40 -12.12
C THR A 526 -9.62 -9.29 -13.10
N VAL A 527 -10.03 -10.54 -13.22
CA VAL A 527 -9.31 -11.57 -13.97
C VAL A 527 -10.18 -12.08 -15.12
N THR A 528 -9.63 -12.13 -16.31
CA THR A 528 -10.27 -12.67 -17.51
C THR A 528 -9.33 -13.67 -18.15
N THR A 529 -9.59 -14.96 -17.90
CA THR A 529 -8.77 -16.10 -18.35
C THR A 529 -9.52 -17.39 -18.03
N ASP A 530 -9.24 -18.45 -18.77
CA ASP A 530 -9.54 -19.81 -18.32
C ASP A 530 -8.42 -20.31 -17.40
N VAL A 531 -8.77 -20.94 -16.28
CA VAL A 531 -7.83 -21.57 -15.34
C VAL A 531 -7.82 -23.08 -15.59
N ILE A 532 -6.74 -23.54 -16.21
CA ILE A 532 -6.53 -24.95 -16.55
C ILE A 532 -5.62 -25.54 -15.47
N ALA A 533 -6.18 -26.35 -14.59
CA ALA A 533 -5.52 -26.82 -13.39
C ALA A 533 -5.27 -28.33 -13.39
N GLN A 534 -4.46 -28.80 -12.44
CA GLN A 534 -4.27 -30.22 -12.16
C GLN A 534 -4.84 -30.56 -10.78
N ARG A 535 -5.29 -31.80 -10.61
CA ARG A 535 -5.78 -32.25 -9.29
C ARG A 535 -4.70 -32.09 -8.22
N GLY A 536 -5.10 -31.64 -7.04
CA GLY A 536 -4.20 -31.37 -5.92
C GLY A 536 -3.72 -29.92 -5.83
N THR A 537 -4.08 -29.06 -6.79
CA THR A 537 -3.88 -27.61 -6.67
C THR A 537 -5.01 -26.93 -5.90
N ALA A 538 -4.78 -25.67 -5.53
CA ALA A 538 -5.78 -24.82 -4.90
C ALA A 538 -5.88 -23.44 -5.58
N LEU A 539 -7.12 -22.99 -5.81
CA LEU A 539 -7.45 -21.66 -6.31
C LEU A 539 -8.28 -20.92 -5.25
N LYS A 540 -7.86 -19.72 -4.89
CA LYS A 540 -8.55 -18.87 -3.92
C LYS A 540 -8.96 -17.56 -4.57
N LEU A 541 -10.25 -17.23 -4.53
CA LEU A 541 -10.79 -15.94 -4.92
C LEU A 541 -11.20 -15.18 -3.65
N THR A 542 -10.42 -14.14 -3.33
CA THR A 542 -10.54 -13.38 -2.09
C THR A 542 -10.84 -11.90 -2.34
N GLY A 543 -11.37 -11.22 -1.33
CA GLY A 543 -11.69 -9.80 -1.40
C GLY A 543 -12.79 -9.51 -2.41
N SER A 544 -12.59 -8.49 -3.24
CA SER A 544 -13.48 -8.02 -4.30
C SER A 544 -13.21 -8.66 -5.67
N THR A 545 -12.53 -9.81 -5.70
CA THR A 545 -12.10 -10.46 -6.95
C THR A 545 -13.26 -10.82 -7.87
N VAL A 546 -13.12 -10.56 -9.16
CA VAL A 546 -14.02 -11.03 -10.22
C VAL A 546 -13.23 -11.87 -11.20
N LEU A 547 -13.59 -13.14 -11.36
CA LEU A 547 -13.04 -14.03 -12.38
C LEU A 547 -14.04 -14.22 -13.52
N ASN A 548 -13.62 -14.00 -14.76
CA ASN A 548 -14.37 -14.24 -15.98
C ASN A 548 -13.68 -15.36 -16.77
N GLY A 549 -14.23 -16.58 -16.74
CA GLY A 549 -13.66 -17.76 -17.38
C GLY A 549 -14.05 -19.05 -16.67
N ALA A 550 -13.62 -20.19 -17.21
CA ALA A 550 -13.84 -21.51 -16.60
C ALA A 550 -12.63 -21.99 -15.76
N ILE A 551 -12.87 -23.02 -14.95
CA ILE A 551 -11.88 -23.64 -14.06
C ILE A 551 -11.93 -25.17 -14.27
N ASP A 552 -10.80 -25.83 -14.56
CA ASP A 552 -10.78 -27.28 -14.89
C ASP A 552 -9.46 -28.00 -14.53
N PRO A 553 -9.41 -28.98 -13.59
CA PRO A 553 -10.07 -29.01 -12.28
C PRO A 553 -9.11 -28.71 -11.11
N THR A 554 -9.62 -28.07 -10.05
CA THR A 554 -8.86 -27.75 -8.81
C THR A 554 -9.78 -27.64 -7.60
N ASN A 555 -9.21 -27.54 -6.40
CA ASN A 555 -9.94 -27.06 -5.22
C ASN A 555 -10.14 -25.54 -5.32
N VAL A 556 -11.33 -25.05 -5.00
CA VAL A 556 -11.72 -23.64 -5.13
C VAL A 556 -12.28 -23.11 -3.80
N THR A 557 -11.77 -21.95 -3.38
CA THR A 557 -12.34 -21.17 -2.27
C THR A 557 -12.82 -19.82 -2.79
N LEU A 558 -14.13 -19.54 -2.65
CA LEU A 558 -14.73 -18.24 -2.94
C LEU A 558 -15.16 -17.56 -1.64
N THR A 559 -14.55 -16.43 -1.31
CA THR A 559 -14.97 -15.57 -0.18
C THR A 559 -16.20 -14.73 -0.52
N SER A 560 -16.85 -14.13 0.48
CA SER A 560 -18.15 -13.45 0.32
C SER A 560 -18.17 -12.25 -0.64
N GLY A 561 -17.03 -11.58 -0.86
CA GLY A 561 -16.93 -10.48 -1.81
C GLY A 561 -16.56 -10.91 -3.24
N ALA A 562 -16.21 -12.18 -3.44
CA ALA A 562 -15.70 -12.66 -4.71
C ALA A 562 -16.82 -13.12 -5.66
N THR A 563 -16.61 -12.89 -6.95
CA THR A 563 -17.51 -13.30 -8.03
C THR A 563 -16.79 -14.16 -9.05
N TRP A 564 -17.40 -15.28 -9.44
CA TRP A 564 -16.96 -16.12 -10.55
C TRP A 564 -18.03 -16.18 -11.64
N ASN A 565 -17.72 -15.60 -12.80
CA ASN A 565 -18.56 -15.62 -13.99
C ASN A 565 -18.09 -16.75 -14.91
N ILE A 566 -18.93 -17.77 -15.06
CA ILE A 566 -18.72 -18.91 -15.96
C ILE A 566 -19.35 -18.57 -17.31
N PRO A 567 -18.57 -18.39 -18.39
CA PRO A 567 -19.12 -18.07 -19.68
C PRO A 567 -19.51 -19.33 -20.46
N ASP A 568 -20.58 -19.25 -21.24
CA ASP A 568 -21.07 -20.35 -22.09
C ASP A 568 -20.14 -20.69 -23.28
N ASN A 569 -19.04 -19.96 -23.48
CA ASN A 569 -18.06 -20.15 -24.55
C ASN A 569 -16.64 -20.39 -24.04
N ALA A 570 -16.48 -20.79 -22.77
CA ALA A 570 -15.17 -21.16 -22.21
C ALA A 570 -14.49 -22.29 -23.03
N THR A 571 -13.16 -22.30 -23.02
CA THR A 571 -12.38 -23.31 -23.76
C THR A 571 -12.27 -24.66 -23.04
N VAL A 572 -12.52 -24.66 -21.74
CA VAL A 572 -12.51 -25.84 -20.85
C VAL A 572 -13.85 -25.99 -20.14
N GLN A 573 -14.08 -27.15 -19.50
CA GLN A 573 -15.28 -27.36 -18.69
C GLN A 573 -15.12 -26.64 -17.33
N SER A 574 -16.21 -26.42 -16.60
CA SER A 574 -16.13 -25.94 -15.21
C SER A 574 -16.21 -27.12 -14.26
N VAL A 575 -15.06 -27.67 -13.88
CA VAL A 575 -14.93 -28.85 -13.00
C VAL A 575 -14.12 -28.48 -11.76
N VAL A 576 -14.65 -28.80 -10.57
CA VAL A 576 -14.05 -28.46 -9.28
C VAL A 576 -14.06 -29.69 -8.37
N ASP A 577 -12.97 -29.95 -7.67
CA ASP A 577 -12.92 -31.05 -6.71
C ASP A 577 -13.62 -30.61 -5.41
N ASP A 578 -13.01 -29.74 -4.60
CA ASP A 578 -13.62 -29.16 -3.40
C ASP A 578 -13.99 -27.69 -3.62
N LEU A 579 -15.26 -27.32 -3.40
CA LEU A 579 -15.75 -25.94 -3.49
C LEU A 579 -16.21 -25.41 -2.12
N SER A 580 -15.46 -24.45 -1.56
CA SER A 580 -15.88 -23.65 -0.40
C SER A 580 -16.52 -22.36 -0.89
N HIS A 581 -17.83 -22.19 -0.67
CA HIS A 581 -18.64 -21.19 -1.39
C HIS A 581 -19.35 -20.19 -0.48
N ALA A 582 -18.73 -19.04 -0.24
CA ALA A 582 -19.34 -17.87 0.40
C ALA A 582 -19.67 -16.74 -0.60
N GLY A 583 -19.04 -16.73 -1.77
CA GLY A 583 -19.18 -15.68 -2.80
C GLY A 583 -20.35 -15.86 -3.77
N GLN A 584 -20.21 -15.30 -4.96
CA GLN A 584 -21.20 -15.37 -6.04
C GLN A 584 -20.66 -16.15 -7.24
N ILE A 585 -21.46 -17.04 -7.81
CA ILE A 585 -21.19 -17.72 -9.09
C ILE A 585 -22.30 -17.35 -10.07
N HIS A 586 -21.94 -16.85 -11.25
CA HIS A 586 -22.91 -16.51 -12.29
C HIS A 586 -22.61 -17.28 -13.57
N PHE A 587 -23.64 -17.90 -14.13
CA PHE A 587 -23.57 -18.39 -15.50
C PHE A 587 -23.91 -17.26 -16.47
N THR A 588 -23.02 -16.98 -17.41
CA THR A 588 -23.10 -15.83 -18.31
C THR A 588 -23.20 -16.28 -19.77
N SER A 589 -23.95 -15.51 -20.57
CA SER A 589 -24.10 -15.77 -22.00
C SER A 589 -23.17 -14.85 -22.78
N ALA A 590 -22.22 -15.41 -23.52
CA ALA A 590 -21.41 -14.63 -24.46
C ALA A 590 -21.97 -14.68 -25.89
N ARG A 591 -22.90 -15.62 -26.16
CA ARG A 591 -23.49 -15.84 -27.48
C ARG A 591 -24.82 -15.11 -27.66
N THR A 592 -25.04 -14.53 -28.84
CA THR A 592 -26.37 -14.16 -29.33
C THR A 592 -27.02 -15.39 -29.98
N GLY A 593 -28.21 -15.79 -29.53
CA GLY A 593 -28.97 -16.89 -30.17
C GLY A 593 -29.46 -17.99 -29.22
N LYS A 594 -29.39 -19.24 -29.68
CA LYS A 594 -29.98 -20.42 -29.01
C LYS A 594 -29.39 -20.60 -27.60
N PHE A 595 -30.25 -20.75 -26.60
CA PHE A 595 -29.85 -21.08 -25.24
C PHE A 595 -29.10 -22.42 -25.20
N VAL A 596 -27.88 -22.40 -24.69
CA VAL A 596 -27.06 -23.60 -24.47
C VAL A 596 -26.78 -23.69 -22.96
N PRO A 597 -27.38 -24.67 -22.27
CA PRO A 597 -27.05 -24.97 -20.88
C PRO A 597 -25.56 -25.12 -20.66
N THR A 598 -25.06 -24.49 -19.62
CA THR A 598 -23.68 -24.65 -19.14
C THR A 598 -23.68 -25.42 -17.82
N THR A 599 -22.62 -26.15 -17.55
CA THR A 599 -22.53 -27.02 -16.37
C THR A 599 -21.33 -26.64 -15.50
N LEU A 600 -21.56 -26.58 -14.19
CA LEU A 600 -20.52 -26.60 -13.16
C LEU A 600 -20.57 -27.96 -12.47
N GLN A 601 -19.52 -28.75 -12.59
CA GLN A 601 -19.37 -30.03 -11.91
C GLN A 601 -18.51 -29.84 -10.67
N VAL A 602 -18.97 -30.35 -9.54
CA VAL A 602 -18.30 -30.26 -8.25
C VAL A 602 -18.30 -31.63 -7.59
N LYS A 603 -17.18 -32.09 -7.04
CA LYS A 603 -17.18 -33.32 -6.25
C LYS A 603 -17.74 -33.06 -4.85
N ASN A 604 -17.16 -32.12 -4.10
CA ASN A 604 -17.63 -31.72 -2.78
C ASN A 604 -17.95 -30.22 -2.74
N LEU A 605 -19.18 -29.89 -2.36
CA LEU A 605 -19.64 -28.52 -2.17
C LEU A 605 -19.89 -28.26 -0.69
N ASN A 606 -19.25 -27.22 -0.15
CA ASN A 606 -19.48 -26.68 1.18
C ASN A 606 -20.04 -25.25 1.05
N GLY A 607 -21.36 -25.13 1.17
CA GLY A 607 -22.08 -23.86 1.09
C GLY A 607 -21.95 -23.04 2.37
N GLN A 608 -21.51 -21.79 2.23
CA GLN A 608 -21.34 -20.81 3.32
C GLN A 608 -22.22 -19.58 3.10
N ASN A 609 -23.48 -19.79 2.70
CA ASN A 609 -24.43 -18.75 2.27
C ASN A 609 -24.03 -18.03 0.97
N GLY A 610 -23.14 -18.60 0.16
CA GLY A 610 -22.87 -18.13 -1.19
C GLY A 610 -24.05 -18.35 -2.13
N THR A 611 -24.06 -17.63 -3.25
CA THR A 611 -25.12 -17.70 -4.26
C THR A 611 -24.59 -18.25 -5.58
N ILE A 612 -25.37 -19.14 -6.21
CA ILE A 612 -25.17 -19.58 -7.60
C ILE A 612 -26.38 -19.13 -8.42
N SER A 613 -26.14 -18.30 -9.43
CA SER A 613 -27.16 -17.83 -10.36
C SER A 613 -27.19 -18.67 -11.62
N LEU A 614 -28.25 -19.46 -11.79
CA LEU A 614 -28.48 -20.36 -12.91
C LEU A 614 -29.48 -19.74 -13.88
N ARG A 615 -29.20 -19.82 -15.19
CA ARG A 615 -30.19 -19.44 -16.20
C ARG A 615 -31.12 -20.62 -16.47
N VAL A 616 -32.42 -20.35 -16.53
CA VAL A 616 -33.47 -21.34 -16.74
C VAL A 616 -34.38 -20.88 -17.88
N ARG A 617 -34.86 -21.82 -18.69
CA ARG A 617 -35.84 -21.61 -19.76
C ARG A 617 -37.14 -22.38 -19.45
N PRO A 618 -38.07 -21.81 -18.67
CA PRO A 618 -39.33 -22.48 -18.33
C PRO A 618 -40.32 -22.60 -19.50
N ASP A 619 -40.03 -21.90 -20.61
CA ASP A 619 -40.81 -21.90 -21.85
C ASP A 619 -40.53 -23.12 -22.76
N MET A 620 -39.57 -23.98 -22.40
CA MET A 620 -39.17 -25.14 -23.20
C MET A 620 -39.32 -26.45 -22.39
N ALA A 621 -39.66 -27.56 -23.06
CA ALA A 621 -39.82 -28.88 -22.43
C ALA A 621 -38.49 -29.42 -21.86
N GLN A 622 -38.52 -30.07 -20.67
CA GLN A 622 -37.44 -30.65 -19.85
C GLN A 622 -35.96 -30.55 -20.36
N ASN A 623 -35.03 -30.19 -19.46
CA ASN A 623 -33.57 -30.04 -19.68
C ASN A 623 -33.08 -28.71 -20.29
N ASN A 624 -33.68 -27.57 -19.93
CA ASN A 624 -33.27 -26.25 -20.42
C ASN A 624 -32.85 -25.30 -19.29
N ALA A 625 -31.90 -25.72 -18.47
CA ALA A 625 -31.31 -24.87 -17.43
C ALA A 625 -29.81 -25.10 -17.37
N ASP A 626 -29.06 -24.06 -17.00
CA ASP A 626 -27.70 -24.26 -16.48
C ASP A 626 -27.76 -25.22 -15.28
N ARG A 627 -26.71 -26.02 -15.10
CA ARG A 627 -26.73 -27.15 -14.16
C ARG A 627 -25.54 -27.13 -13.21
N LEU A 628 -25.82 -27.34 -11.93
CA LEU A 628 -24.83 -27.74 -10.95
C LEU A 628 -24.85 -29.27 -10.82
N VAL A 629 -23.72 -29.93 -11.09
CA VAL A 629 -23.59 -31.38 -10.96
C VAL A 629 -22.74 -31.70 -9.74
N ILE A 630 -23.26 -32.50 -8.82
CA ILE A 630 -22.48 -33.10 -7.73
C ILE A 630 -22.08 -34.51 -8.16
N ASP A 631 -20.79 -34.75 -8.32
CA ASP A 631 -20.26 -36.01 -8.87
C ASP A 631 -19.47 -36.82 -7.84
N GLY A 632 -20.06 -37.92 -7.36
CA GLY A 632 -19.43 -38.89 -6.46
C GLY A 632 -19.08 -38.40 -5.05
N GLY A 633 -19.35 -37.14 -4.71
CA GLY A 633 -19.09 -36.56 -3.40
C GLY A 633 -20.34 -36.02 -2.71
N ARG A 634 -20.23 -34.88 -2.02
CA ARG A 634 -21.31 -34.38 -1.14
C ARG A 634 -21.57 -32.89 -1.31
N ALA A 635 -22.83 -32.48 -1.26
CA ALA A 635 -23.22 -31.09 -1.04
C ALA A 635 -23.71 -30.90 0.40
N THR A 636 -23.06 -30.00 1.13
CA THR A 636 -23.27 -29.72 2.56
C THR A 636 -23.35 -28.22 2.81
N GLY A 637 -23.84 -27.82 3.98
CA GLY A 637 -23.96 -26.41 4.35
C GLY A 637 -25.16 -25.76 3.66
N LYS A 638 -25.04 -24.49 3.26
CA LYS A 638 -26.14 -23.75 2.60
C LYS A 638 -25.65 -22.95 1.39
N THR A 639 -26.25 -23.19 0.24
CA THR A 639 -26.05 -22.44 -1.01
C THR A 639 -27.38 -21.90 -1.51
N ILE A 640 -27.38 -20.63 -1.90
CA ILE A 640 -28.56 -19.95 -2.43
C ILE A 640 -28.55 -20.11 -3.95
N LEU A 641 -29.60 -20.74 -4.51
CA LEU A 641 -29.79 -20.83 -5.95
C LEU A 641 -30.66 -19.67 -6.42
N ASN A 642 -30.06 -18.74 -7.15
CA ASN A 642 -30.79 -17.69 -7.85
C ASN A 642 -31.11 -18.17 -9.26
N LEU A 643 -32.37 -18.06 -9.66
CA LEU A 643 -32.88 -18.63 -10.89
C LEU A 643 -33.33 -17.51 -11.81
N VAL A 644 -32.64 -17.38 -12.93
CA VAL A 644 -32.84 -16.29 -13.90
C VAL A 644 -33.59 -16.84 -15.09
N ASN A 645 -34.75 -16.27 -15.40
CA ASN A 645 -35.47 -16.61 -16.63
C ASN A 645 -34.70 -16.07 -17.85
N ALA A 646 -34.08 -16.97 -18.63
CA ALA A 646 -33.38 -16.65 -19.88
C ALA A 646 -34.27 -16.78 -21.12
N GLY A 647 -35.57 -16.96 -20.92
CA GLY A 647 -36.58 -17.16 -21.96
C GLY A 647 -37.52 -15.98 -22.10
N ASN A 648 -38.59 -16.19 -22.86
CA ASN A 648 -39.66 -15.21 -22.90
C ASN A 648 -40.45 -15.29 -21.59
N SER A 649 -40.45 -14.20 -20.81
CA SER A 649 -41.16 -14.11 -19.52
C SER A 649 -42.68 -14.31 -19.65
N GLY A 650 -43.25 -14.02 -20.83
CA GLY A 650 -44.66 -14.23 -21.13
C GLY A 650 -45.07 -15.68 -21.37
N THR A 651 -44.11 -16.60 -21.50
CA THR A 651 -44.36 -18.02 -21.77
C THR A 651 -43.69 -18.88 -20.71
N GLY A 652 -44.45 -19.78 -20.10
CA GLY A 652 -43.95 -20.77 -19.15
C GLY A 652 -44.87 -21.99 -19.15
N LEU A 653 -44.28 -23.18 -19.02
CA LEU A 653 -45.00 -24.44 -19.11
C LEU A 653 -45.14 -25.09 -17.73
N ALA A 654 -46.30 -25.70 -17.48
CA ALA A 654 -46.45 -26.60 -16.35
C ALA A 654 -45.37 -27.69 -16.43
N THR A 655 -44.66 -27.91 -15.33
CA THR A 655 -43.65 -28.97 -15.29
C THR A 655 -44.33 -30.33 -15.22
N THR A 656 -43.85 -31.28 -16.00
CA THR A 656 -44.27 -32.69 -15.93
C THR A 656 -43.16 -33.54 -15.33
N GLY A 657 -43.52 -34.70 -14.76
CA GLY A 657 -42.55 -35.62 -14.14
C GLY A 657 -41.82 -34.98 -12.95
N LYS A 658 -40.48 -35.08 -12.90
CA LYS A 658 -39.67 -34.56 -11.79
C LYS A 658 -39.49 -33.03 -11.79
N GLY A 659 -39.66 -32.38 -12.94
CA GLY A 659 -39.45 -30.93 -13.10
C GLY A 659 -38.25 -30.57 -13.97
N ILE A 660 -37.80 -29.31 -13.89
CA ILE A 660 -36.59 -28.82 -14.56
C ILE A 660 -35.40 -29.02 -13.63
N GLN A 661 -34.48 -29.92 -13.97
CA GLN A 661 -33.31 -30.22 -13.15
C GLN A 661 -32.32 -29.05 -13.14
N VAL A 662 -31.96 -28.59 -11.94
CA VAL A 662 -30.98 -27.50 -11.74
C VAL A 662 -29.77 -27.95 -10.91
N VAL A 663 -29.97 -28.95 -10.04
CA VAL A 663 -28.89 -29.69 -9.40
C VAL A 663 -29.04 -31.17 -9.73
N GLU A 664 -27.96 -31.79 -10.18
CA GLU A 664 -27.91 -33.21 -10.51
C GLU A 664 -26.89 -33.91 -9.61
N ALA A 665 -27.29 -34.97 -8.93
CA ALA A 665 -26.41 -35.83 -8.15
C ALA A 665 -26.13 -37.12 -8.94
N ILE A 666 -24.86 -37.39 -9.24
CA ILE A 666 -24.44 -38.58 -10.00
C ILE A 666 -23.36 -39.39 -9.24
N ASN A 667 -23.13 -40.62 -9.70
CA ASN A 667 -22.06 -41.51 -9.22
C ASN A 667 -22.04 -41.71 -7.70
N GLY A 668 -23.22 -41.75 -7.07
CA GLY A 668 -23.36 -41.96 -5.63
C GLY A 668 -23.21 -40.68 -4.79
N ALA A 669 -23.27 -39.50 -5.42
CA ALA A 669 -23.29 -38.23 -4.71
C ALA A 669 -24.50 -38.09 -3.76
N THR A 670 -24.32 -37.35 -2.67
CA THR A 670 -25.39 -37.04 -1.69
C THR A 670 -25.54 -35.53 -1.49
N THR A 671 -26.76 -35.03 -1.31
CA THR A 671 -27.05 -33.62 -0.98
C THR A 671 -27.82 -33.52 0.33
N GLU A 672 -27.37 -32.70 1.28
CA GLU A 672 -28.12 -32.47 2.52
C GLU A 672 -29.46 -31.74 2.24
N GLU A 673 -30.47 -31.97 3.08
CA GLU A 673 -31.81 -31.36 2.90
C GLU A 673 -31.77 -29.82 2.89
N GLY A 674 -30.81 -29.21 3.59
CA GLY A 674 -30.59 -27.76 3.62
C GLY A 674 -29.50 -27.25 2.67
N ALA A 675 -28.89 -28.13 1.86
CA ALA A 675 -27.74 -27.79 1.01
C ALA A 675 -28.05 -26.67 0.02
N PHE A 676 -29.29 -26.64 -0.50
CA PHE A 676 -29.74 -25.65 -1.46
C PHE A 676 -31.04 -25.00 -1.02
N VAL A 677 -31.11 -23.68 -1.19
CA VAL A 677 -32.35 -22.90 -0.99
C VAL A 677 -32.59 -22.03 -2.20
N GLN A 678 -33.85 -21.84 -2.58
CA GLN A 678 -34.21 -20.92 -3.65
C GLN A 678 -34.09 -19.46 -3.15
N GLY A 679 -33.27 -18.66 -3.83
CA GLY A 679 -33.05 -17.26 -3.45
C GLY A 679 -34.14 -16.31 -3.94
N ASN A 680 -34.70 -16.57 -5.13
CA ASN A 680 -35.78 -15.79 -5.73
C ASN A 680 -36.87 -16.69 -6.30
N MET A 681 -38.12 -16.26 -6.20
CA MET A 681 -39.24 -16.92 -6.90
C MET A 681 -39.02 -16.79 -8.41
N LEU A 682 -39.02 -17.91 -9.14
CA LEU A 682 -38.96 -17.91 -10.59
C LEU A 682 -40.38 -17.90 -11.12
N GLN A 683 -40.73 -16.89 -11.94
CA GLN A 683 -42.06 -16.76 -12.54
C GLN A 683 -41.94 -16.75 -14.07
N ALA A 684 -42.79 -17.51 -14.74
CA ALA A 684 -42.85 -17.53 -16.21
C ALA A 684 -44.24 -17.96 -16.68
N GLY A 685 -44.84 -17.17 -17.58
CA GLY A 685 -46.21 -17.38 -18.03
C GLY A 685 -47.19 -17.46 -16.85
N ALA A 686 -47.98 -18.53 -16.82
CA ALA A 686 -49.03 -18.75 -15.83
C ALA A 686 -48.55 -19.33 -14.48
N PHE A 687 -47.26 -19.64 -14.33
CA PHE A 687 -46.76 -20.45 -13.21
C PHE A 687 -45.67 -19.75 -12.39
N ASN A 688 -45.70 -19.99 -11.08
CA ASN A 688 -44.55 -19.86 -10.20
C ASN A 688 -43.79 -21.19 -10.17
N TYR A 689 -42.46 -21.15 -10.02
CA TYR A 689 -41.62 -22.33 -9.93
C TYR A 689 -40.89 -22.36 -8.60
N THR A 690 -41.03 -23.48 -7.89
CA THR A 690 -40.42 -23.72 -6.59
C THR A 690 -39.37 -24.84 -6.69
N LEU A 691 -38.32 -24.73 -5.88
CA LEU A 691 -37.20 -25.67 -5.84
C LEU A 691 -37.52 -26.83 -4.88
N ASN A 692 -37.39 -28.07 -5.37
CA ASN A 692 -37.69 -29.28 -4.61
C ASN A 692 -36.55 -30.30 -4.74
N ARG A 693 -36.17 -30.89 -3.61
CA ARG A 693 -35.28 -32.07 -3.56
C ARG A 693 -36.09 -33.35 -3.78
N ASP A 694 -35.52 -34.30 -4.52
CA ASP A 694 -36.10 -35.63 -4.73
C ASP A 694 -35.29 -36.73 -4.02
N SER A 695 -35.78 -37.97 -4.09
CA SER A 695 -35.17 -39.19 -3.51
C SER A 695 -33.87 -39.63 -4.17
N ASP A 696 -33.55 -39.10 -5.35
CA ASP A 696 -32.31 -39.34 -6.09
C ASP A 696 -31.21 -38.30 -5.77
N GLU A 697 -31.37 -37.56 -4.67
CA GLU A 697 -30.45 -36.52 -4.21
C GLU A 697 -30.36 -35.28 -5.14
N SER A 698 -31.08 -35.27 -6.27
CA SER A 698 -31.12 -34.16 -7.22
C SER A 698 -32.19 -33.12 -6.86
N TRP A 699 -32.06 -31.91 -7.41
CA TRP A 699 -32.98 -30.81 -7.17
C TRP A 699 -33.59 -30.28 -8.46
N TYR A 700 -34.91 -30.10 -8.42
CA TYR A 700 -35.74 -29.78 -9.56
C TYR A 700 -36.60 -28.55 -9.28
N LEU A 701 -36.81 -27.73 -10.29
CA LEU A 701 -37.86 -26.72 -10.29
C LEU A 701 -39.17 -27.34 -10.74
N ARG A 702 -40.23 -27.12 -9.95
CA ARG A 702 -41.58 -27.57 -10.23
C ARG A 702 -42.51 -26.38 -10.28
N SER A 703 -43.36 -26.34 -11.31
CA SER A 703 -44.44 -25.37 -11.36
C SER A 703 -45.41 -25.63 -10.21
N GLU A 704 -45.88 -24.57 -9.56
CA GLU A 704 -47.00 -24.67 -8.63
C GLU A 704 -48.24 -25.22 -9.34
N ASN A 705 -49.08 -25.97 -8.62
CA ASN A 705 -50.32 -26.51 -9.16
C ASN A 705 -51.37 -25.42 -9.39
N ALA A 706 -51.28 -24.33 -8.63
CA ALA A 706 -52.11 -23.15 -8.83
C ALA A 706 -51.49 -22.26 -9.90
N TYR A 707 -52.35 -21.62 -10.69
CA TYR A 707 -51.91 -20.52 -11.53
C TYR A 707 -51.52 -19.33 -10.67
N ARG A 708 -50.71 -18.45 -11.23
CA ARG A 708 -50.44 -17.16 -10.62
C ARG A 708 -51.73 -16.36 -10.50
N ALA A 709 -51.89 -15.64 -9.40
CA ALA A 709 -53.08 -14.85 -9.09
C ALA A 709 -53.46 -13.83 -10.18
N GLU A 710 -52.52 -13.42 -11.04
CA GLU A 710 -52.81 -12.51 -12.15
C GLU A 710 -53.43 -13.21 -13.38
N VAL A 711 -53.31 -14.53 -13.51
CA VAL A 711 -53.77 -15.30 -14.69
C VAL A 711 -55.29 -15.24 -14.88
N PRO A 712 -56.13 -15.43 -13.83
CA PRO A 712 -57.57 -15.25 -13.96
C PRO A 712 -57.96 -13.85 -14.47
N LEU A 713 -57.24 -12.81 -14.03
CA LEU A 713 -57.50 -11.44 -14.48
C LEU A 713 -57.31 -11.32 -15.99
N TYR A 714 -56.16 -11.76 -16.50
CA TYR A 714 -55.87 -11.73 -17.94
C TYR A 714 -56.85 -12.57 -18.76
N ALA A 715 -57.21 -13.76 -18.29
CA ALA A 715 -58.16 -14.63 -18.97
C ALA A 715 -59.57 -14.01 -19.07
N SER A 716 -59.99 -13.28 -18.03
CA SER A 716 -61.31 -12.65 -17.98
C SER A 716 -61.42 -11.37 -18.84
N MET A 717 -60.32 -10.67 -19.11
CA MET A 717 -60.33 -9.38 -19.83
C MET A 717 -61.02 -9.45 -21.19
N LEU A 718 -60.70 -10.49 -21.98
CA LEU A 718 -61.25 -10.62 -23.33
C LEU A 718 -62.77 -10.83 -23.30
N THR A 719 -63.24 -11.71 -22.41
CA THR A 719 -64.68 -11.99 -22.26
C THR A 719 -65.43 -10.74 -21.80
N GLN A 720 -64.85 -9.97 -20.87
CA GLN A 720 -65.45 -8.73 -20.39
C GLN A 720 -65.54 -7.67 -21.49
N ALA A 721 -64.50 -7.51 -22.31
CA ALA A 721 -64.52 -6.61 -23.46
C ALA A 721 -65.57 -7.02 -24.50
N MET A 722 -65.66 -8.33 -24.80
CA MET A 722 -66.69 -8.86 -25.73
C MET A 722 -68.10 -8.67 -25.18
N ASP A 723 -68.30 -8.82 -23.88
CA ASP A 723 -69.59 -8.57 -23.24
C ASP A 723 -69.99 -7.11 -23.33
N TYR A 724 -69.05 -6.20 -23.05
CA TYR A 724 -69.26 -4.78 -23.23
C TYR A 724 -69.65 -4.47 -24.68
N ASP A 725 -68.90 -4.97 -25.67
CA ASP A 725 -69.20 -4.76 -27.10
C ASP A 725 -70.55 -5.37 -27.53
N ARG A 726 -70.89 -6.56 -27.04
CA ARG A 726 -72.18 -7.21 -27.32
C ARG A 726 -73.35 -6.39 -26.78
N ILE A 727 -73.23 -5.92 -25.54
CA ILE A 727 -74.28 -5.12 -24.91
C ILE A 727 -74.35 -3.75 -25.60
N LEU A 728 -73.19 -3.17 -25.94
CA LEU A 728 -73.12 -1.92 -26.68
C LEU A 728 -73.83 -2.04 -28.04
N ALA A 729 -73.68 -3.16 -28.75
CA ALA A 729 -74.39 -3.42 -30.00
C ALA A 729 -75.91 -3.42 -29.80
N GLY A 730 -76.40 -4.06 -28.73
CA GLY A 730 -77.71 -3.86 -28.11
C GLY A 730 -78.96 -4.10 -28.98
N SER A 731 -80.14 -3.92 -28.38
CA SER A 731 -81.45 -3.97 -29.05
C SER A 731 -82.15 -2.61 -28.99
N ARG A 732 -82.88 -2.24 -30.06
CA ARG A 732 -83.53 -0.92 -30.24
C ARG A 732 -84.47 -0.46 -29.11
N SER A 733 -84.84 -1.34 -28.17
CA SER A 733 -85.79 -1.09 -27.09
C SER A 733 -85.28 -0.15 -25.98
N HIS A 734 -83.98 0.14 -25.90
CA HIS A 734 -83.37 0.95 -24.84
C HIS A 734 -82.88 2.33 -25.34
N GLN A 735 -83.33 2.77 -26.50
CA GLN A 735 -82.89 4.02 -27.13
C GLN A 735 -83.95 5.11 -27.00
N THR A 736 -83.53 6.30 -26.59
CA THR A 736 -84.37 7.51 -26.60
C THR A 736 -83.83 8.48 -27.64
N GLY A 737 -84.66 9.01 -28.51
CA GLY A 737 -84.17 9.85 -29.60
C GLY A 737 -85.20 10.80 -30.18
N VAL A 738 -84.70 11.75 -30.94
CA VAL A 738 -85.51 12.72 -31.69
C VAL A 738 -85.53 12.28 -33.15
N ASN A 739 -86.72 12.06 -33.68
CA ASN A 739 -86.93 11.58 -35.05
C ASN A 739 -87.30 12.77 -35.95
N GLY A 740 -86.52 12.98 -37.02
CA GLY A 740 -86.91 13.81 -38.17
C GLY A 740 -87.45 12.95 -39.32
N GLU A 741 -87.92 13.59 -40.40
CA GLU A 741 -88.50 12.88 -41.56
C GLU A 741 -87.49 11.92 -42.22
N ASN A 742 -86.22 12.32 -42.33
CA ASN A 742 -85.18 11.56 -43.04
C ASN A 742 -83.96 11.13 -42.17
N ASN A 743 -83.87 11.59 -40.91
CA ASN A 743 -82.75 11.29 -40.02
C ASN A 743 -83.22 11.30 -38.54
N SER A 744 -82.64 10.46 -37.69
CA SER A 744 -82.82 10.51 -36.25
C SER A 744 -81.48 10.51 -35.50
N VAL A 745 -81.45 11.23 -34.37
CA VAL A 745 -80.35 11.18 -33.40
C VAL A 745 -80.87 10.48 -32.16
N ARG A 746 -80.13 9.48 -31.68
CA ARG A 746 -80.52 8.65 -30.55
C ARG A 746 -79.44 8.66 -29.48
N LEU A 747 -79.87 8.81 -28.24
CA LEU A 747 -79.04 8.64 -27.05
C LEU A 747 -79.51 7.38 -26.32
N SER A 748 -78.54 6.57 -25.91
CA SER A 748 -78.76 5.46 -24.99
C SER A 748 -77.79 5.58 -23.83
N ILE A 749 -78.34 5.45 -22.63
CA ILE A 749 -77.57 5.31 -21.40
C ILE A 749 -78.00 3.97 -20.83
N GLN A 750 -77.06 3.06 -20.65
CA GLN A 750 -77.34 1.74 -20.12
C GLN A 750 -76.34 1.44 -19.02
N GLY A 751 -76.83 0.84 -17.94
CA GLY A 751 -76.03 0.24 -16.89
C GLY A 751 -76.65 -1.06 -16.46
N GLY A 752 -75.82 -1.98 -15.99
CA GLY A 752 -76.27 -3.31 -15.59
C GLY A 752 -75.18 -4.11 -14.90
N HIS A 753 -75.51 -5.37 -14.59
CA HIS A 753 -74.59 -6.32 -14.00
C HIS A 753 -74.09 -7.32 -15.04
N LEU A 754 -72.82 -7.69 -14.93
CA LEU A 754 -72.19 -8.75 -15.70
C LEU A 754 -71.79 -9.86 -14.73
N GLY A 755 -71.99 -11.10 -15.14
CA GLY A 755 -71.69 -12.26 -14.32
C GLY A 755 -71.35 -13.46 -15.18
N HIS A 756 -70.29 -14.17 -14.79
CA HIS A 756 -69.95 -15.49 -15.30
C HIS A 756 -69.75 -16.43 -14.12
N ASP A 757 -70.47 -17.54 -14.13
CA ASP A 757 -70.23 -18.65 -13.21
C ASP A 757 -69.11 -19.54 -13.78
N ASN A 758 -68.18 -19.97 -12.94
CA ASN A 758 -67.06 -20.82 -13.38
C ASN A 758 -67.55 -22.24 -13.67
N ASN A 759 -67.56 -22.63 -14.94
CA ASN A 759 -68.07 -23.91 -15.42
C ASN A 759 -67.01 -25.01 -15.60
N GLY A 760 -65.80 -24.87 -15.02
CA GLY A 760 -64.82 -25.97 -15.05
C GLY A 760 -63.35 -25.61 -14.87
N GLY A 761 -63.05 -24.38 -14.47
CA GLY A 761 -61.70 -23.87 -14.24
C GLY A 761 -61.00 -23.35 -15.49
N ILE A 762 -60.04 -22.45 -15.31
CA ILE A 762 -59.26 -21.81 -16.38
C ILE A 762 -58.55 -22.85 -17.25
N VAL A 763 -58.12 -23.97 -16.65
CA VAL A 763 -57.47 -25.11 -17.31
C VAL A 763 -58.30 -25.67 -18.48
N ARG A 764 -59.64 -25.56 -18.42
CA ARG A 764 -60.55 -26.08 -19.46
C ARG A 764 -60.93 -25.04 -20.51
N GLY A 765 -60.28 -23.87 -20.51
CA GLY A 765 -60.59 -22.76 -21.40
C GLY A 765 -61.89 -22.03 -21.04
N ALA A 766 -62.39 -22.20 -19.81
CA ALA A 766 -63.57 -21.51 -19.32
C ALA A 766 -63.22 -20.08 -18.86
N THR A 767 -64.15 -19.15 -19.02
CA THR A 767 -64.05 -17.82 -18.40
C THR A 767 -64.02 -17.98 -16.88
N PRO A 768 -63.08 -17.33 -16.16
CA PRO A 768 -63.06 -17.35 -14.69
C PRO A 768 -64.38 -16.85 -14.10
N GLU A 769 -64.70 -17.30 -12.88
CA GLU A 769 -65.85 -16.76 -12.16
C GLU A 769 -65.64 -15.25 -11.99
N SER A 770 -66.63 -14.48 -12.41
CA SER A 770 -66.52 -13.04 -12.40
C SER A 770 -67.88 -12.39 -12.22
N SER A 771 -67.94 -11.32 -11.45
CA SER A 771 -69.19 -10.58 -11.21
C SER A 771 -68.90 -9.10 -11.08
N GLY A 772 -69.72 -8.27 -11.70
CA GLY A 772 -69.45 -6.84 -11.76
C GLY A 772 -70.58 -6.02 -12.32
N SER A 773 -70.23 -4.80 -12.73
CA SER A 773 -71.15 -3.85 -13.33
C SER A 773 -70.53 -3.17 -14.54
N TYR A 774 -71.37 -2.78 -15.47
CA TYR A 774 -71.01 -1.94 -16.59
C TYR A 774 -71.94 -0.74 -16.70
N GLY A 775 -71.48 0.31 -17.36
CA GLY A 775 -72.30 1.44 -17.77
C GLY A 775 -71.71 2.12 -19.00
N PHE A 776 -72.54 2.52 -19.94
CA PHE A 776 -72.10 3.30 -21.10
C PHE A 776 -73.12 4.36 -21.52
N VAL A 777 -72.62 5.36 -22.22
CA VAL A 777 -73.39 6.36 -22.95
C VAL A 777 -73.04 6.20 -24.42
N ARG A 778 -74.05 5.96 -25.26
CA ARG A 778 -73.92 5.82 -26.71
C ARG A 778 -74.82 6.82 -27.41
N LEU A 779 -74.24 7.60 -28.32
CA LEU A 779 -74.90 8.55 -29.20
C LEU A 779 -74.84 8.04 -30.64
N GLU A 780 -75.98 7.99 -31.30
CA GLU A 780 -76.14 7.52 -32.68
C GLU A 780 -76.77 8.60 -33.55
N GLY A 781 -76.40 8.64 -34.82
CA GLY A 781 -77.07 9.44 -35.83
C GLY A 781 -77.26 8.63 -37.11
N ASP A 782 -78.45 8.67 -37.69
CA ASP A 782 -78.64 8.09 -39.02
C ASP A 782 -77.88 8.95 -40.05
N LEU A 783 -77.31 8.30 -41.06
CA LEU A 783 -76.66 8.97 -42.18
C LEU A 783 -77.52 8.91 -43.43
N LEU A 784 -78.19 7.78 -43.66
CA LEU A 784 -79.05 7.59 -44.81
C LEU A 784 -80.17 6.60 -44.50
N ARG A 785 -81.38 6.94 -44.93
CA ARG A 785 -82.56 6.09 -44.85
C ARG A 785 -83.14 5.94 -46.24
N THR A 786 -83.37 4.71 -46.68
CA THR A 786 -83.97 4.42 -47.99
C THR A 786 -85.07 3.37 -47.84
N GLU A 787 -86.14 3.54 -48.60
CA GLU A 787 -87.23 2.58 -48.68
C GLU A 787 -87.08 1.75 -49.95
N VAL A 788 -86.96 0.43 -49.80
CA VAL A 788 -86.87 -0.50 -50.93
C VAL A 788 -87.92 -1.59 -50.72
N ALA A 789 -88.88 -1.68 -51.64
CA ALA A 789 -89.93 -2.71 -51.65
C ALA A 789 -90.70 -2.85 -50.31
N GLY A 790 -91.09 -1.72 -49.69
CA GLY A 790 -91.86 -1.72 -48.43
C GLY A 790 -91.02 -1.99 -47.17
N MET A 791 -89.69 -2.07 -47.29
CA MET A 791 -88.76 -2.18 -46.17
C MET A 791 -87.96 -0.89 -46.00
N SER A 792 -87.86 -0.38 -44.76
CA SER A 792 -86.98 0.75 -44.42
C SER A 792 -85.59 0.22 -44.10
N LEU A 793 -84.58 0.62 -44.87
CA LEU A 793 -83.18 0.39 -44.56
C LEU A 793 -82.58 1.68 -44.01
N THR A 794 -82.04 1.62 -42.79
CA THR A 794 -81.39 2.77 -42.14
C THR A 794 -79.93 2.44 -41.88
N THR A 795 -79.02 3.25 -42.41
CA THR A 795 -77.59 3.22 -42.11
C THR A 795 -77.20 4.45 -41.31
N GLY A 796 -76.34 4.30 -40.31
CA GLY A 796 -75.89 5.39 -39.46
C GLY A 796 -74.56 5.11 -38.78
N VAL A 797 -74.11 6.06 -37.98
CA VAL A 797 -72.90 5.96 -37.16
C VAL A 797 -73.22 6.18 -35.70
N TYR A 798 -72.38 5.65 -34.84
CA TYR A 798 -72.46 5.86 -33.40
C TYR A 798 -71.08 6.09 -32.80
N GLY A 799 -71.08 6.86 -31.71
CA GLY A 799 -69.96 6.97 -30.77
C GLY A 799 -70.45 6.56 -29.38
N ALA A 800 -69.63 5.85 -28.63
CA ALA A 800 -69.94 5.43 -27.27
C ALA A 800 -68.72 5.57 -26.36
N ALA A 801 -68.99 5.86 -25.09
CA ALA A 801 -68.02 5.80 -24.02
C ALA A 801 -68.66 5.08 -22.84
N GLY A 802 -67.93 4.15 -22.24
CA GLY A 802 -68.41 3.40 -21.10
C GLY A 802 -67.31 2.78 -20.28
N HIS A 803 -67.72 2.25 -19.15
CA HIS A 803 -66.88 1.70 -18.12
C HIS A 803 -67.46 0.35 -17.71
N SER A 804 -66.59 -0.64 -17.46
CA SER A 804 -66.94 -1.86 -16.76
C SER A 804 -65.94 -2.13 -15.64
N SER A 805 -66.44 -2.69 -14.54
CA SER A 805 -65.63 -3.11 -13.40
C SER A 805 -66.15 -4.46 -12.92
N VAL A 806 -65.29 -5.47 -12.97
CA VAL A 806 -65.65 -6.85 -12.69
C VAL A 806 -64.65 -7.45 -11.70
N ASP A 807 -65.15 -7.92 -10.56
CA ASP A 807 -64.36 -8.71 -9.63
C ASP A 807 -64.25 -10.14 -10.16
N VAL A 808 -63.02 -10.65 -10.20
CA VAL A 808 -62.65 -11.96 -10.74
C VAL A 808 -62.16 -12.82 -9.60
N LYS A 809 -62.58 -14.09 -9.59
CA LYS A 809 -62.11 -15.10 -8.66
C LYS A 809 -61.15 -16.07 -9.35
N ASP A 810 -60.30 -16.68 -8.56
CA ASP A 810 -59.43 -17.78 -8.97
C ASP A 810 -60.20 -19.11 -8.96
N ASP A 811 -59.60 -20.18 -9.47
CA ASP A 811 -60.19 -21.52 -9.57
C ASP A 811 -60.49 -22.14 -8.19
N ASP A 812 -59.84 -21.68 -7.12
CA ASP A 812 -60.11 -22.09 -5.73
C ASP A 812 -61.22 -21.25 -5.06
N GLY A 813 -61.82 -20.31 -5.78
CA GLY A 813 -62.86 -19.41 -5.30
C GLY A 813 -62.33 -18.20 -4.51
N SER A 814 -61.01 -18.08 -4.33
CA SER A 814 -60.40 -16.89 -3.73
C SER A 814 -60.49 -15.69 -4.68
N ARG A 815 -60.36 -14.47 -4.15
CA ARG A 815 -60.43 -13.25 -4.96
C ARG A 815 -59.11 -13.06 -5.72
N ALA A 816 -59.14 -13.12 -7.05
CA ALA A 816 -57.99 -12.85 -7.91
C ALA A 816 -57.74 -11.34 -8.07
N GLY A 817 -58.81 -10.54 -8.14
CA GLY A 817 -58.71 -9.07 -8.25
C GLY A 817 -59.89 -8.46 -8.99
N THR A 818 -59.75 -7.20 -9.42
CA THR A 818 -60.78 -6.48 -10.18
C THR A 818 -60.22 -6.08 -11.53
N VAL A 819 -60.88 -6.46 -12.62
CA VAL A 819 -60.61 -5.94 -13.96
C VAL A 819 -61.50 -4.73 -14.20
N ARG A 820 -60.92 -3.65 -14.70
CA ARG A 820 -61.65 -2.45 -15.11
C ARG A 820 -61.34 -2.16 -16.57
N ASP A 821 -62.37 -1.83 -17.33
CA ASP A 821 -62.27 -1.49 -18.74
C ASP A 821 -62.98 -0.16 -18.99
N ASP A 822 -62.23 0.83 -19.48
CA ASP A 822 -62.73 2.12 -19.94
C ASP A 822 -62.71 2.11 -21.48
N ALA A 823 -63.87 1.90 -22.08
CA ALA A 823 -63.99 1.66 -23.51
C ALA A 823 -64.63 2.84 -24.24
N GLY A 824 -63.94 3.33 -25.28
CA GLY A 824 -64.47 4.25 -26.27
C GLY A 824 -64.67 3.54 -27.60
N SER A 825 -65.87 3.59 -28.16
CA SER A 825 -66.22 2.87 -29.39
C SER A 825 -66.78 3.83 -30.43
N LEU A 826 -66.39 3.64 -31.69
CA LEU A 826 -66.98 4.31 -32.84
C LEU A 826 -67.36 3.25 -33.87
N GLY A 827 -68.57 3.28 -34.40
CA GLY A 827 -68.99 2.27 -35.37
C GLY A 827 -70.10 2.75 -36.30
N GLY A 828 -70.35 1.96 -37.34
CA GLY A 828 -71.50 2.10 -38.22
C GLY A 828 -72.55 1.04 -37.88
N TYR A 829 -73.83 1.32 -38.15
CA TYR A 829 -74.88 0.31 -38.09
C TYR A 829 -75.72 0.34 -39.36
N LEU A 830 -76.27 -0.82 -39.70
CA LEU A 830 -77.28 -1.00 -40.74
C LEU A 830 -78.46 -1.75 -40.13
N THR A 831 -79.64 -1.18 -40.22
CA THR A 831 -80.84 -1.74 -39.59
C THR A 831 -81.97 -1.86 -40.59
N ARG A 832 -82.67 -3.00 -40.56
CA ARG A 832 -83.78 -3.35 -41.45
C ARG A 832 -84.97 -3.86 -40.64
N PRO A 833 -85.92 -3.00 -40.21
CA PRO A 833 -87.12 -3.44 -39.51
C PRO A 833 -88.11 -4.11 -40.48
N PRO A 834 -88.74 -5.25 -40.13
CA PRO A 834 -89.82 -5.85 -40.92
C PRO A 834 -91.12 -5.04 -40.82
N ALA A 835 -91.91 -5.01 -41.91
CA ALA A 835 -93.22 -4.38 -41.94
C ALA A 835 -94.27 -5.29 -41.25
N CYS A 836 -94.85 -4.80 -40.14
CA CYS A 836 -95.98 -5.35 -39.37
C CYS A 836 -95.85 -6.73 -38.68
N GLY A 837 -95.83 -6.67 -37.33
CA GLY A 837 -96.62 -7.52 -36.43
C GLY A 837 -96.23 -8.98 -36.23
N LEU A 838 -95.46 -9.28 -35.18
CA LEU A 838 -95.63 -10.55 -34.46
C LEU A 838 -95.30 -10.37 -32.96
N THR A 839 -96.35 -10.47 -32.14
CA THR A 839 -96.25 -10.65 -30.69
C THR A 839 -95.97 -12.13 -30.44
N LEU A 840 -94.87 -12.46 -29.74
CA LEU A 840 -94.61 -13.80 -29.21
C LEU A 840 -94.41 -13.68 -27.71
N TRP A 841 -95.45 -14.02 -26.96
CA TRP A 841 -95.35 -14.43 -25.57
C TRP A 841 -94.94 -15.91 -25.54
N HIS A 842 -93.91 -16.27 -24.78
CA HIS A 842 -93.80 -17.64 -24.27
C HIS A 842 -93.24 -17.65 -22.83
N ARG A 843 -93.96 -18.41 -21.99
CA ARG A 843 -93.78 -18.69 -20.56
C ARG A 843 -92.46 -19.41 -20.20
N GLU A 844 -92.03 -19.16 -18.96
CA GLU A 844 -90.97 -19.77 -18.14
C GLU A 844 -91.01 -21.32 -18.05
N PRO A 845 -89.97 -21.93 -17.44
CA PRO A 845 -90.25 -22.49 -16.11
C PRO A 845 -89.16 -22.26 -15.05
N ALA A 846 -89.60 -22.36 -13.81
CA ALA A 846 -88.83 -22.30 -12.57
C ALA A 846 -88.14 -23.64 -12.20
N THR A 847 -87.10 -23.49 -11.37
CA THR A 847 -86.45 -24.41 -10.40
C THR A 847 -85.72 -25.68 -10.89
N ALA A 848 -84.41 -25.77 -10.62
CA ALA A 848 -83.83 -26.37 -9.41
C ALA A 848 -82.45 -25.78 -9.13
#